data_AF-A0A0T5ZT04-F1
#
_entry.id   AF-A0A0T5ZT04-F1
#
_cell.length_a   1.000
_cell.length_b   1.000
_cell.length_c   1.000
_cell.angle_alpha   90.00
_cell.angle_beta   90.00
_cell.angle_gamma   90.00
#
_symmetry.space_group_name_H-M   'P 1'
#
loop_
_entity.id
_entity.type
_entity.pdbx_description
1 polymer ?
#
loop_
_entity_poly.entity_id
_entity_poly.type
_entity_poly.pdbx_seq_one_letter_code
_entity_poly.pdbx_strand_id
1 'polypeptide(L)'
;MSSISQMHKRLALFTLVAGFIFWVVYRFAPYLPIPGVEKGTVYLLGIVAVLLILFVMTYSLRKRVVKGVPGRLDNWLWAHIYLGILALFIIALHAEFRFGWDYNTAAVIFLALVIITGVVGRYFYTRFPSSIANEQDKVISQVNEVKKSINDLMAGKSRPFQKIIGSELNTPSPLSPKPEYWEELLSKGEILHEEEKEDFKKAVLLLEQKASLEAQSVSQLKYKPLFRGWLVAHLVVTGGLIVLIPLHILDDSFKVFPPTASDFGSPQECRQCHQRQYDEWIMSMHAYGQVSPVAFELNAKVQEDSKGKVGVFCFKCHAPVSIAIGEDAIMPNDKRDPIGVLGVQCDSCHTIGKDHGLVSGDFPLEPGRTKYGIFGTGFNGDSKPVRNSFHKSLEFTYLKTSEFCGSCHDVVTPKGLRVEETFAEWKDSIYAKKGITCQECHMRTIPGKPNQKKVMGTAAIMVGVDLPERPLSNHSMVGVDYHLVDFFPYPNNPAETERIQREYMQEVYELHKASAQMKVEAPKSVITGSDFQVAVHVTNVGAGHYLPSGFTVERQLWVEIIAKGSDGKLLFVSGDLDGNYDLRNRCSQEVKLEAAPLDEYLVNFQSEMIRVNPDGTEEDVFLTSQANKFVKDGIPPLETRSGIYPITVPPDAKGPLKVDVRLRFRNLSPLIFDRLGLDEKLKNRLKIIDLATESRLIEVESNGIVSANQQVGLSSSSGTDAIASPASSTQGKIIGIIMSIDTQAGTITVNDAKLKKHVIKIDPKLLEGISICNKVEVEVENGVAKSIKKL
;
A
#
# COMPACT_ATOMS: atom_id res chain seq x y z
N MET A 1 -29.25 29.92 41.94
CA MET A 1 -29.01 29.06 40.76
C MET A 1 -30.29 28.28 40.50
N SER A 2 -30.98 28.51 39.38
CA SER A 2 -32.25 27.84 39.08
C SER A 2 -32.04 26.37 38.67
N SER A 3 -33.05 25.53 38.88
CA SER A 3 -32.96 24.09 38.61
C SER A 3 -32.64 23.81 37.13
N ILE A 4 -31.55 23.06 36.91
CA ILE A 4 -31.24 22.48 35.61
C ILE A 4 -32.41 21.60 35.19
N SER A 5 -33.02 21.88 34.04
CA SER A 5 -34.22 21.15 33.60
C SER A 5 -33.91 19.66 33.42
N GLN A 6 -34.88 18.78 33.71
CA GLN A 6 -34.69 17.34 33.51
C GLN A 6 -34.34 17.00 32.05
N MET A 7 -34.80 17.82 31.09
CA MET A 7 -34.49 17.64 29.67
C MET A 7 -33.00 17.85 29.36
N HIS A 8 -32.36 18.84 29.98
CA HIS A 8 -30.92 19.06 29.83
C HIS A 8 -30.13 17.83 30.29
N LYS A 9 -30.46 17.27 31.45
CA LYS A 9 -29.79 16.06 31.98
C LYS A 9 -29.95 14.85 31.04
N ARG A 10 -31.14 14.66 30.47
CA ARG A 10 -31.43 13.58 29.50
C ARG A 10 -30.64 13.74 28.20
N LEU A 11 -30.57 14.95 27.64
CA LEU A 11 -29.81 15.23 26.42
C LEU A 11 -28.30 15.10 26.63
N ALA A 12 -27.78 15.58 27.76
CA ALA A 12 -26.37 15.39 28.12
C ALA A 12 -25.98 13.90 28.23
N LEU A 13 -26.81 13.11 28.92
CA LEU A 13 -26.61 11.65 29.02
C LEU A 13 -26.71 10.97 27.65
N PHE A 14 -27.67 11.35 26.81
CA PHE A 14 -27.80 10.83 25.45
C PHE A 14 -26.54 11.11 24.61
N THR A 15 -26.02 12.34 24.61
CA THR A 15 -24.79 12.70 23.89
C THR A 15 -23.59 11.88 24.35
N LEU A 16 -23.45 11.65 25.66
CA LEU A 16 -22.36 10.82 26.21
C LEU A 16 -22.50 9.35 25.81
N VAL A 17 -23.69 8.76 25.93
CA VAL A 17 -23.93 7.35 25.57
C VAL A 17 -23.80 7.12 24.07
N ALA A 18 -24.37 8.00 23.23
CA ALA A 18 -24.24 7.93 21.78
C ALA A 18 -22.77 8.10 21.34
N GLY A 19 -22.05 9.07 21.92
CA GLY A 19 -20.61 9.25 21.68
C GLY A 19 -19.80 8.01 22.03
N PHE A 20 -20.06 7.39 23.19
CA PHE A 20 -19.41 6.14 23.57
C PHE A 20 -19.71 4.99 22.61
N ILE A 21 -20.97 4.83 22.15
CA ILE A 21 -21.35 3.81 21.16
C ILE A 21 -20.59 4.05 19.84
N PHE A 22 -20.56 5.27 19.30
CA PHE A 22 -19.83 5.57 18.07
C PHE A 22 -18.32 5.36 18.23
N TRP A 23 -17.74 5.66 19.41
CA TRP A 23 -16.35 5.37 19.71
C TRP A 23 -16.06 3.86 19.77
N VAL A 24 -16.95 3.05 20.38
CA VAL A 24 -16.83 1.57 20.38
C VAL A 24 -16.92 1.02 18.96
N VAL A 25 -17.88 1.47 18.15
CA VAL A 25 -18.02 1.06 16.74
C VAL A 25 -16.74 1.40 15.96
N TYR A 26 -16.27 2.65 16.04
CA TYR A 26 -15.01 3.08 15.43
C TYR A 26 -13.81 2.23 15.89
N ARG A 27 -13.71 1.95 17.20
CA ARG A 27 -12.56 1.25 17.80
C ARG A 27 -12.49 -0.24 17.47
N PHE A 28 -13.63 -0.90 17.25
CA PHE A 28 -13.72 -2.36 17.14
C PHE A 28 -14.23 -2.88 15.79
N ALA A 29 -14.95 -2.09 14.98
CA ALA A 29 -15.41 -2.54 13.66
C ALA A 29 -14.28 -2.97 12.69
N PRO A 30 -13.10 -2.32 12.65
CA PRO A 30 -11.98 -2.77 11.82
C PRO A 30 -11.42 -4.16 12.17
N TYR A 31 -11.76 -4.70 13.35
CA TYR A 31 -11.33 -6.03 13.80
C TYR A 31 -12.37 -7.13 13.50
N LEU A 32 -13.50 -6.77 12.88
CA LEU A 32 -14.48 -7.75 12.42
C LEU A 32 -14.00 -8.38 11.10
N PRO A 33 -14.09 -9.72 10.93
CA PRO A 33 -13.62 -10.43 9.74
C PRO A 33 -14.61 -10.31 8.57
N ILE A 34 -15.00 -9.07 8.24
CA ILE A 34 -15.97 -8.73 7.20
C ILE A 34 -15.31 -7.74 6.23
N PRO A 35 -15.05 -8.13 4.97
CA PRO A 35 -14.38 -7.27 3.99
C PRO A 35 -15.10 -5.91 3.81
N GLY A 36 -14.31 -4.83 3.75
CA GLY A 36 -14.81 -3.47 3.51
C GLY A 36 -15.42 -2.75 4.73
N VAL A 37 -15.57 -3.41 5.89
CA VAL A 37 -16.17 -2.78 7.09
C VAL A 37 -15.36 -1.60 7.63
N GLU A 38 -14.04 -1.58 7.47
CA GLU A 38 -13.20 -0.43 7.86
C GLU A 38 -13.62 0.86 7.13
N LYS A 39 -13.70 0.82 5.79
CA LYS A 39 -14.07 1.97 4.93
C LYS A 39 -15.55 2.31 5.12
N GLY A 40 -16.41 1.29 5.21
CA GLY A 40 -17.84 1.46 5.50
C GLY A 40 -18.12 2.13 6.84
N THR A 41 -17.30 1.88 7.88
CA THR A 41 -17.46 2.48 9.21
C THR A 41 -17.15 3.97 9.18
N VAL A 42 -16.03 4.38 8.58
CA VAL A 42 -15.65 5.80 8.46
C VAL A 42 -16.68 6.58 7.63
N TYR A 43 -17.18 5.98 6.55
CA TYR A 43 -18.24 6.57 5.72
C TYR A 43 -19.57 6.73 6.48
N LEU A 44 -19.99 5.72 7.24
CA LEU A 44 -21.21 5.77 8.06
C LEU A 44 -21.15 6.91 9.09
N LEU A 45 -20.01 7.12 9.74
CA LEU A 45 -19.80 8.24 10.67
C LEU A 45 -19.99 9.60 9.97
N GLY A 46 -19.50 9.75 8.75
CA GLY A 46 -19.68 10.96 7.93
C GLY A 46 -21.15 11.23 7.60
N ILE A 47 -21.90 10.23 7.12
CA ILE A 47 -23.35 10.36 6.87
C ILE A 47 -24.10 10.76 8.14
N VAL A 48 -23.83 10.08 9.26
CA VAL A 48 -24.48 10.36 10.55
C VAL A 48 -24.20 11.81 11.00
N ALA A 49 -22.97 12.29 10.84
CA ALA A 49 -22.62 13.67 11.16
C ALA A 49 -23.37 14.69 10.29
N VAL A 50 -23.47 14.47 8.98
CA VAL A 50 -24.23 15.35 8.07
C VAL A 50 -25.71 15.38 8.44
N LEU A 51 -26.32 14.22 8.70
CA LEU A 51 -27.72 14.12 9.14
C LEU A 51 -27.97 14.84 10.47
N LEU A 52 -27.03 14.73 11.43
CA LEU A 52 -27.09 15.47 12.69
C LEU A 52 -27.01 16.99 12.47
N ILE A 53 -26.11 17.47 11.61
CA ILE A 53 -25.99 18.91 11.28
C ILE A 53 -27.28 19.43 10.62
N LEU A 54 -27.80 18.71 9.63
CA LEU A 54 -29.08 19.05 8.96
C LEU A 54 -30.24 19.11 9.98
N PHE A 55 -30.31 18.15 10.91
CA PHE A 55 -31.30 18.16 11.98
C PHE A 55 -31.13 19.37 12.91
N VAL A 56 -29.90 19.66 13.34
CA VAL A 56 -29.56 20.82 14.19
C VAL A 56 -29.96 22.15 13.52
N MET A 57 -29.80 22.27 12.20
CA MET A 57 -30.23 23.45 11.43
C MET A 57 -31.76 23.67 11.44
N THR A 58 -32.59 22.64 11.61
CA THR A 58 -34.06 22.78 11.66
C THR A 58 -34.55 23.67 12.81
N TYR A 59 -33.75 23.87 13.87
CA TYR A 59 -34.06 24.82 14.95
C TYR A 59 -34.36 26.24 14.42
N SER A 60 -33.56 26.72 13.47
CA SER A 60 -33.73 28.04 12.86
C SER A 60 -35.02 28.16 12.07
N LEU A 61 -35.40 27.09 11.37
CA LEU A 61 -36.66 27.01 10.61
C LEU A 61 -37.87 26.97 11.56
N ARG A 62 -37.80 26.14 12.61
CA ARG A 62 -38.84 26.04 13.65
C ARG A 62 -39.05 27.37 14.39
N LYS A 63 -37.98 28.11 14.70
CA LYS A 63 -38.06 29.41 15.38
C LYS A 63 -38.75 30.50 14.54
N ARG A 64 -38.74 30.38 13.22
CA ARG A 64 -39.18 31.45 12.30
C ARG A 64 -40.44 31.16 11.50
N VAL A 65 -40.70 29.89 11.12
CA VAL A 65 -41.67 29.55 10.08
C VAL A 65 -42.73 28.54 10.53
N VAL A 66 -42.34 27.45 11.20
CA VAL A 66 -43.22 26.28 11.38
C VAL A 66 -43.98 26.31 12.71
N LYS A 67 -45.23 26.79 12.68
CA LYS A 67 -46.19 26.61 13.77
C LYS A 67 -46.76 25.18 13.73
N GLY A 68 -46.86 24.51 14.89
CA GLY A 68 -47.47 23.18 15.03
C GLY A 68 -46.52 22.04 15.43
N VAL A 69 -45.19 22.22 15.36
CA VAL A 69 -44.22 21.18 15.74
C VAL A 69 -44.16 21.01 17.27
N PRO A 70 -44.34 19.81 17.84
CA PRO A 70 -44.44 19.60 19.29
C PRO A 70 -43.14 19.89 20.09
N GLY A 71 -43.32 20.14 21.40
CA GLY A 71 -42.24 20.40 22.37
C GLY A 71 -41.97 21.88 22.66
N ARG A 72 -41.32 22.19 23.79
CA ARG A 72 -40.98 23.59 24.17
C ARG A 72 -39.81 24.11 23.31
N LEU A 73 -39.78 25.41 23.02
CA LEU A 73 -38.68 26.03 22.25
C LEU A 73 -37.33 25.88 22.96
N ASP A 74 -37.31 25.90 24.30
CA ASP A 74 -36.11 25.68 25.11
C ASP A 74 -35.51 24.28 24.92
N ASN A 75 -36.35 23.24 24.84
CA ASN A 75 -35.90 21.86 24.63
C ASN A 75 -35.21 21.69 23.27
N TRP A 76 -35.71 22.37 22.24
CA TRP A 76 -35.12 22.35 20.90
C TRP A 76 -33.79 23.11 20.83
N LEU A 77 -33.63 24.17 21.62
CA LEU A 77 -32.34 24.84 21.78
C LEU A 77 -31.32 23.95 22.51
N TRP A 78 -31.74 23.21 23.54
CA TRP A 78 -30.87 22.20 24.16
C TRP A 78 -30.47 21.10 23.17
N ALA A 79 -31.41 20.58 22.37
CA ALA A 79 -31.11 19.58 21.35
C ALA A 79 -30.13 20.11 20.30
N HIS A 80 -30.32 21.34 19.81
CA HIS A 80 -29.41 22.01 18.87
C HIS A 80 -27.96 22.05 19.41
N ILE A 81 -27.76 22.42 20.68
CA ILE A 81 -26.42 22.47 21.30
C ILE A 81 -25.83 21.06 21.48
N TYR A 82 -26.59 20.13 22.08
CA TYR A 82 -26.07 18.79 22.43
C TYR A 82 -25.83 17.88 21.22
N LEU A 83 -26.65 17.99 20.17
CA LEU A 83 -26.44 17.28 18.92
C LEU A 83 -25.33 17.92 18.08
N GLY A 84 -25.12 19.24 18.17
CA GLY A 84 -23.93 19.90 17.60
C GLY A 84 -22.63 19.39 18.22
N ILE A 85 -22.57 19.27 19.56
CA ILE A 85 -21.42 18.68 20.27
C ILE A 85 -21.21 17.21 19.87
N LEU A 86 -22.29 16.43 19.75
CA LEU A 86 -22.21 15.03 19.28
C LEU A 86 -21.68 14.95 17.83
N ALA A 87 -22.16 15.81 16.93
CA ALA A 87 -21.69 15.87 15.56
C ALA A 87 -20.20 16.22 15.47
N LEU A 88 -19.70 17.19 16.26
CA LEU A 88 -18.27 17.51 16.32
C LEU A 88 -17.42 16.31 16.76
N PHE A 89 -17.88 15.54 17.74
CA PHE A 89 -17.18 14.32 18.19
C PHE A 89 -17.18 13.23 17.11
N ILE A 90 -18.32 12.97 16.46
CA ILE A 90 -18.42 12.00 15.36
C ILE A 90 -17.56 12.42 14.16
N ILE A 91 -17.46 13.73 13.87
CA ILE A 91 -16.59 14.26 12.82
C ILE A 91 -15.10 14.06 13.15
N ALA A 92 -14.70 14.18 14.42
CA ALA A 92 -13.34 13.86 14.83
C ALA A 92 -13.01 12.36 14.65
N LEU A 93 -13.97 11.46 14.88
CA LEU A 93 -13.82 10.02 14.57
C LEU A 93 -13.76 9.76 13.06
N HIS A 94 -14.64 10.41 12.28
CA HIS A 94 -14.66 10.33 10.82
C HIS A 94 -13.35 10.82 10.18
N ALA A 95 -12.72 11.85 10.75
CA ALA A 95 -11.41 12.35 10.33
C ALA A 95 -10.22 11.50 10.86
N GLU A 96 -10.46 10.39 11.57
CA GLU A 96 -9.42 9.61 12.27
C GLU A 96 -8.51 10.46 13.19
N PHE A 97 -9.00 11.59 13.71
CA PHE A 97 -8.23 12.64 14.40
C PHE A 97 -7.05 13.23 13.60
N ARG A 98 -7.06 13.13 12.27
CA ARG A 98 -6.06 13.73 11.36
C ARG A 98 -6.54 15.10 10.90
N PHE A 99 -5.76 16.13 11.20
CA PHE A 99 -6.07 17.52 10.86
C PHE A 99 -4.87 18.18 10.18
N GLY A 100 -5.11 18.90 9.09
CA GLY A 100 -4.10 19.55 8.25
C GLY A 100 -4.32 21.07 8.11
N TRP A 101 -3.72 21.66 7.09
CA TRP A 101 -3.92 23.08 6.73
C TRP A 101 -4.70 23.20 5.43
N ASP A 102 -5.93 22.68 5.45
CA ASP A 102 -6.84 22.56 4.32
C ASP A 102 -8.27 23.03 4.66
N TYR A 103 -9.16 23.03 3.66
CA TYR A 103 -10.57 23.41 3.83
C TYR A 103 -11.36 22.36 4.64
N ASN A 104 -10.91 21.09 4.68
CA ASN A 104 -11.47 20.05 5.55
C ASN A 104 -11.30 20.43 7.03
N THR A 105 -10.08 20.81 7.41
CA THR A 105 -9.78 21.25 8.77
C THR A 105 -10.43 22.60 9.08
N ALA A 106 -10.55 23.49 8.09
CA ALA A 106 -11.35 24.70 8.21
C ALA A 106 -12.82 24.40 8.54
N ALA A 107 -13.45 23.39 7.92
CA ALA A 107 -14.83 23.00 8.23
C ALA A 107 -14.99 22.57 9.71
N VAL A 108 -14.05 21.80 10.24
CA VAL A 108 -14.03 21.39 11.67
C VAL A 108 -13.84 22.60 12.59
N ILE A 109 -12.93 23.52 12.27
CA ILE A 109 -12.71 24.77 13.03
C ILE A 109 -13.98 25.62 13.03
N PHE A 110 -14.62 25.79 11.87
CA PHE A 110 -15.88 26.55 11.76
C PHE A 110 -17.01 25.89 12.57
N LEU A 111 -17.14 24.56 12.55
CA LEU A 111 -18.11 23.84 13.38
C LEU A 111 -17.87 24.06 14.88
N ALA A 112 -16.61 23.95 15.33
CA ALA A 112 -16.24 24.23 16.72
C ALA A 112 -16.59 25.68 17.10
N LEU A 113 -16.30 26.66 16.23
CA LEU A 113 -16.66 28.06 16.44
C LEU A 113 -18.18 28.30 16.48
N VAL A 114 -18.98 27.63 15.64
CA VAL A 114 -20.46 27.66 15.71
C VAL A 114 -20.94 27.15 17.07
N ILE A 115 -20.40 26.04 17.56
CA ILE A 115 -20.79 25.45 18.85
C ILE A 115 -20.41 26.39 20.01
N ILE A 116 -19.17 26.89 20.04
CA ILE A 116 -18.68 27.82 21.08
C ILE A 116 -19.54 29.10 21.09
N THR A 117 -19.76 29.71 19.93
CA THR A 117 -20.59 30.92 19.83
C THR A 117 -22.05 30.64 20.19
N GLY A 118 -22.59 29.46 19.87
CA GLY A 118 -23.93 29.03 20.30
C GLY A 118 -24.08 28.89 21.82
N VAL A 119 -23.09 28.29 22.49
CA VAL A 119 -23.04 28.17 23.96
C VAL A 119 -22.93 29.55 24.63
N VAL A 120 -22.07 30.44 24.10
CA VAL A 120 -21.96 31.84 24.55
C VAL A 120 -23.29 32.59 24.38
N GLY A 121 -24.01 32.36 23.27
CA GLY A 121 -25.35 32.88 23.06
C GLY A 121 -26.34 32.42 24.13
N ARG A 122 -26.32 31.13 24.47
CA ARG A 122 -27.15 30.58 25.54
C ARG A 122 -26.83 31.23 26.89
N TYR A 123 -25.56 31.49 27.20
CA TYR A 123 -25.16 32.21 28.42
C TYR A 123 -25.73 33.63 28.46
N PHE A 124 -25.67 34.39 27.37
CA PHE A 124 -26.30 35.72 27.30
C PHE A 124 -27.83 35.64 27.51
N TYR A 125 -28.52 34.71 26.84
CA TYR A 125 -29.98 34.53 26.96
C TYR A 125 -30.45 34.09 28.35
N THR A 126 -29.64 33.34 29.10
CA THR A 126 -30.00 32.93 30.48
C THR A 126 -29.67 33.99 31.52
N ARG A 127 -28.70 34.88 31.25
CA ARG A 127 -28.28 35.93 32.17
C ARG A 127 -29.03 37.25 32.01
N PHE A 128 -29.56 37.53 30.81
CA PHE A 128 -30.28 38.76 30.45
C PHE A 128 -31.60 38.40 29.72
N PRO A 129 -32.77 38.48 30.38
CA PRO A 129 -34.03 38.01 29.80
C PRO A 129 -34.53 38.90 28.66
N SER A 130 -35.23 38.30 27.70
CA SER A 130 -35.76 38.97 26.52
C SER A 130 -36.96 39.90 26.77
N SER A 131 -37.40 40.08 28.02
CA SER A 131 -38.47 41.04 28.37
C SER A 131 -38.06 42.49 28.06
N ILE A 132 -36.75 42.78 28.17
CA ILE A 132 -36.10 44.06 27.84
C ILE A 132 -36.52 44.61 26.46
N ALA A 133 -36.77 43.76 25.46
CA ALA A 133 -37.17 44.21 24.14
C ALA A 133 -38.64 44.66 24.06
N ASN A 134 -39.55 43.96 24.73
CA ASN A 134 -40.98 44.32 24.77
C ASN A 134 -41.26 45.46 25.78
N GLU A 135 -40.44 45.59 26.81
CA GLU A 135 -40.49 46.72 27.75
C GLU A 135 -40.11 48.03 27.06
N GLN A 136 -39.15 48.01 26.12
CA GLN A 136 -38.74 49.21 25.39
C GLN A 136 -39.89 49.89 24.63
N ASP A 137 -40.66 49.14 23.83
CA ASP A 137 -41.77 49.72 23.05
C ASP A 137 -42.88 50.27 23.96
N LYS A 138 -43.10 49.62 25.11
CA LYS A 138 -44.03 50.09 26.15
C LYS A 138 -43.56 51.40 26.78
N VAL A 139 -42.28 51.51 27.15
CA VAL A 139 -41.70 52.74 27.73
C VAL A 139 -41.72 53.89 26.70
N ILE A 140 -41.41 53.62 25.42
CA ILE A 140 -41.52 54.64 24.36
C ILE A 140 -42.97 55.14 24.21
N SER A 141 -43.96 54.25 24.27
CA SER A 141 -45.37 54.64 24.26
C SER A 141 -45.72 55.52 25.47
N GLN A 142 -45.25 55.17 26.66
CA GLN A 142 -45.50 55.95 27.89
C GLN A 142 -44.83 57.34 27.84
N VAL A 143 -43.60 57.45 27.32
CA VAL A 143 -42.93 58.75 27.12
C VAL A 143 -43.70 59.61 26.12
N ASN A 144 -44.22 59.03 25.03
CA ASN A 144 -45.03 59.77 24.05
C ASN A 144 -46.39 60.19 24.62
N GLU A 145 -47.01 59.38 25.47
CA GLU A 145 -48.25 59.70 26.18
C GLU A 145 -48.03 60.86 27.17
N VAL A 146 -46.98 60.82 27.99
CA VAL A 146 -46.59 61.92 28.88
C VAL A 146 -46.28 63.21 28.09
N LYS A 147 -45.55 63.11 26.97
CA LYS A 147 -45.32 64.27 26.08
C LYS A 147 -46.62 64.84 25.53
N LYS A 148 -47.60 64.00 25.21
CA LYS A 148 -48.93 64.47 24.78
C LYS A 148 -49.64 65.20 25.92
N SER A 149 -49.69 64.64 27.13
CA SER A 149 -50.29 65.30 28.29
C SER A 149 -49.66 66.65 28.62
N ILE A 150 -48.34 66.81 28.45
CA ILE A 150 -47.67 68.10 28.63
C ILE A 150 -48.07 69.10 27.53
N ASN A 151 -48.13 68.68 26.26
CA ASN A 151 -48.61 69.54 25.17
C ASN A 151 -50.08 69.97 25.37
N ASP A 152 -50.94 69.05 25.82
CA ASP A 152 -52.34 69.32 26.11
C ASP A 152 -52.48 70.32 27.28
N LEU A 153 -51.64 70.25 28.32
CA LEU A 153 -51.56 71.24 29.41
C LEU A 153 -51.01 72.60 28.98
N MET A 154 -50.12 72.65 27.97
CA MET A 154 -49.59 73.90 27.42
C MET A 154 -50.59 74.63 26.50
N ALA A 155 -51.61 73.94 26.00
CA ALA A 155 -52.59 74.51 25.09
C ALA A 155 -53.43 75.61 25.78
N GLY A 156 -53.48 76.79 25.18
CA GLY A 156 -54.23 77.94 25.72
C GLY A 156 -53.56 78.68 26.89
N LYS A 157 -52.39 78.24 27.37
CA LYS A 157 -51.62 78.91 28.43
C LYS A 157 -50.77 80.08 27.93
N SER A 158 -50.29 80.89 28.86
CA SER A 158 -49.49 82.10 28.61
C SER A 158 -48.14 81.80 27.93
N ARG A 159 -47.61 82.80 27.21
CA ARG A 159 -46.31 82.67 26.52
C ARG A 159 -45.14 82.30 27.47
N PRO A 160 -45.04 82.81 28.72
CA PRO A 160 -44.01 82.36 29.66
C PRO A 160 -44.15 80.88 30.02
N PHE A 161 -45.36 80.39 30.31
CA PHE A 161 -45.62 78.97 30.58
C PHE A 161 -45.13 78.10 29.42
N GLN A 162 -45.60 78.41 28.21
CA GLN A 162 -45.27 77.66 27.00
C GLN A 162 -43.78 77.67 26.68
N LYS A 163 -43.09 78.78 26.96
CA LYS A 163 -41.64 78.90 26.75
C LYS A 163 -40.83 78.06 27.73
N ILE A 164 -41.19 78.07 29.02
CA ILE A 164 -40.45 77.34 30.07
C ILE A 164 -40.68 75.83 29.95
N ILE A 165 -41.94 75.38 29.88
CA ILE A 165 -42.23 73.94 29.75
C ILE A 165 -41.82 73.42 28.37
N GLY A 166 -41.97 74.23 27.31
CA GLY A 166 -41.63 73.84 25.95
C GLY A 166 -40.12 73.69 25.68
N SER A 167 -39.25 74.42 26.39
CA SER A 167 -37.80 74.20 26.31
C SER A 167 -37.40 72.87 26.93
N GLU A 168 -37.98 72.51 28.08
CA GLU A 168 -37.67 71.25 28.76
C GLU A 168 -38.29 70.02 28.07
N LEU A 169 -39.49 70.15 27.50
CA LEU A 169 -40.22 69.06 26.85
C LEU A 169 -39.43 68.37 25.72
N ASN A 170 -38.67 69.15 24.96
CA ASN A 170 -37.87 68.67 23.83
C ASN A 170 -36.40 68.44 24.18
N THR A 171 -35.96 68.85 25.37
CA THR A 171 -34.58 68.61 25.82
C THR A 171 -34.44 67.14 26.24
N PRO A 172 -33.37 66.43 25.78
CA PRO A 172 -33.05 65.11 26.28
C PRO A 172 -32.70 65.18 27.77
N SER A 173 -33.43 64.47 28.62
CA SER A 173 -33.22 64.58 30.07
C SER A 173 -31.82 64.07 30.44
N PRO A 174 -31.06 64.79 31.30
CA PRO A 174 -29.82 64.23 31.84
C PRO A 174 -30.13 62.97 32.67
N LEU A 175 -29.19 62.03 32.69
CA LEU A 175 -29.34 60.74 33.38
C LEU A 175 -29.55 60.93 34.90
N SER A 176 -30.82 60.84 35.33
CA SER A 176 -31.29 61.21 36.68
C SER A 176 -30.94 62.67 37.05
N PRO A 177 -31.81 63.64 36.72
CA PRO A 177 -31.69 64.99 37.25
C PRO A 177 -31.75 64.97 38.78
N LYS A 178 -30.92 65.75 39.45
CA LYS A 178 -30.95 65.85 40.92
C LYS A 178 -32.23 66.57 41.39
N PRO A 179 -32.69 66.37 42.64
CA PRO A 179 -33.88 67.05 43.17
C PRO A 179 -33.82 68.57 43.01
N GLU A 180 -32.64 69.17 43.22
CA GLU A 180 -32.44 70.63 43.11
C GLU A 180 -32.81 71.20 41.71
N TYR A 181 -32.72 70.40 40.65
CA TYR A 181 -33.09 70.82 39.29
C TYR A 181 -34.62 71.01 39.14
N TRP A 182 -35.41 70.12 39.76
CA TRP A 182 -36.87 70.23 39.73
C TRP A 182 -37.35 71.38 40.60
N GLU A 183 -36.69 71.63 41.73
CA GLU A 183 -36.94 72.80 42.58
C GLU A 183 -36.63 74.13 41.85
N GLU A 184 -35.51 74.21 41.12
CA GLU A 184 -35.19 75.37 40.27
C GLU A 184 -36.20 75.55 39.13
N LEU A 185 -36.69 74.46 38.53
CA LEU A 185 -37.70 74.53 37.47
C LEU A 185 -39.07 74.98 38.02
N LEU A 186 -39.43 74.55 39.24
CA LEU A 186 -40.64 75.00 39.94
C LEU A 186 -40.60 76.49 40.30
N SER A 187 -39.45 77.02 40.75
CA SER A 187 -39.32 78.45 41.10
C SER A 187 -39.49 79.37 39.90
N LYS A 188 -39.12 78.93 38.69
CA LYS A 188 -39.42 79.64 37.42
C LYS A 188 -40.92 79.79 37.12
N GLY A 189 -41.79 79.06 37.84
CA GLY A 189 -43.25 79.21 37.77
C GLY A 189 -43.81 80.37 38.60
N GLU A 190 -43.02 81.02 39.46
CA GLU A 190 -43.52 82.11 40.32
C GLU A 190 -43.98 83.35 39.54
N ILE A 191 -43.42 83.56 38.33
CA ILE A 191 -43.73 84.66 37.42
C ILE A 191 -45.06 84.49 36.65
N LEU A 192 -45.75 83.36 36.83
CA LEU A 192 -47.00 83.03 36.14
C LEU A 192 -48.23 83.58 36.89
N HIS A 193 -49.36 83.71 36.18
CA HIS A 193 -50.64 84.04 36.81
C HIS A 193 -51.05 82.93 37.80
N GLU A 194 -51.71 83.28 38.91
CA GLU A 194 -52.14 82.31 39.94
C GLU A 194 -52.97 81.15 39.35
N GLU A 195 -53.83 81.45 38.37
CA GLU A 195 -54.65 80.48 37.63
C GLU A 195 -53.83 79.46 36.81
N GLU A 196 -52.56 79.73 36.55
CA GLU A 196 -51.66 78.84 35.79
C GLU A 196 -50.66 78.08 36.68
N LYS A 197 -50.44 78.52 37.93
CA LYS A 197 -49.42 77.94 38.82
C LYS A 197 -49.66 76.48 39.17
N GLU A 198 -50.92 76.05 39.28
CA GLU A 198 -51.23 74.65 39.55
C GLU A 198 -50.92 73.75 38.35
N ASP A 199 -51.28 74.19 37.13
CA ASP A 199 -50.99 73.43 35.91
C ASP A 199 -49.50 73.44 35.56
N PHE A 200 -48.76 74.47 35.97
CA PHE A 200 -47.30 74.51 35.85
C PHE A 200 -46.65 73.45 36.75
N LYS A 201 -47.11 73.31 37.99
CA LYS A 201 -46.66 72.21 38.89
C LYS A 201 -46.95 70.84 38.29
N LYS A 202 -48.14 70.63 37.70
CA LYS A 202 -48.49 69.39 36.99
C LYS A 202 -47.56 69.13 35.80
N ALA A 203 -47.25 70.16 35.00
CA ALA A 203 -46.33 70.05 33.87
C ALA A 203 -44.91 69.69 34.31
N VAL A 204 -44.40 70.24 35.41
CA VAL A 204 -43.06 69.88 35.95
C VAL A 204 -43.04 68.44 36.48
N LEU A 205 -44.09 67.98 37.19
CA LEU A 205 -44.19 66.57 37.62
C LEU A 205 -44.23 65.59 36.44
N LEU A 206 -44.88 65.97 35.32
CA LEU A 206 -44.86 65.16 34.09
C LEU A 206 -43.50 65.18 33.39
N LEU A 207 -42.74 66.29 33.46
CA LEU A 207 -41.35 66.33 32.98
C LEU A 207 -40.43 65.43 33.83
N GLU A 208 -40.64 65.39 35.14
CA GLU A 208 -39.94 64.45 36.04
C GLU A 208 -40.27 62.99 35.71
N GLN A 209 -41.56 62.68 35.48
CA GLN A 209 -41.99 61.36 35.04
C GLN A 209 -41.36 60.96 33.68
N LYS A 210 -41.30 61.89 32.71
CA LYS A 210 -40.59 61.71 31.43
C LYS A 210 -39.12 61.38 31.66
N ALA A 211 -38.41 62.15 32.51
CA ALA A 211 -37.00 61.95 32.77
C ALA A 211 -36.71 60.59 33.43
N SER A 212 -37.58 60.15 34.36
CA SER A 212 -37.50 58.82 34.99
C SER A 212 -37.67 57.68 33.97
N LEU A 213 -38.67 57.78 33.10
CA LEU A 213 -38.91 56.80 32.02
C LEU A 213 -37.76 56.78 31.00
N GLU A 214 -37.24 57.95 30.61
CA GLU A 214 -36.09 58.07 29.72
C GLU A 214 -34.83 57.42 30.36
N ALA A 215 -34.55 57.67 31.64
CA ALA A 215 -33.43 57.08 32.36
C ALA A 215 -33.50 55.55 32.48
N GLN A 216 -34.69 54.97 32.71
CA GLN A 216 -34.89 53.52 32.72
C GLN A 216 -34.49 52.89 31.37
N SER A 217 -34.84 53.54 30.26
CA SER A 217 -34.53 53.06 28.90
C SER A 217 -33.02 52.98 28.60
N VAL A 218 -32.20 53.91 29.12
CA VAL A 218 -30.77 53.97 28.82
C VAL A 218 -30.01 52.75 29.34
N SER A 219 -30.43 52.21 30.50
CA SER A 219 -29.85 50.97 31.06
C SER A 219 -29.98 49.77 30.11
N GLN A 220 -31.03 49.76 29.29
CA GLN A 220 -31.36 48.69 28.35
C GLN A 220 -30.63 48.84 26.99
N LEU A 221 -30.26 50.08 26.60
CA LEU A 221 -29.59 50.37 25.33
C LEU A 221 -28.20 49.72 25.19
N LYS A 222 -27.46 49.53 26.31
CA LYS A 222 -26.08 49.01 26.30
C LYS A 222 -25.95 47.60 25.73
N TYR A 223 -26.97 46.76 25.88
CA TYR A 223 -26.88 45.31 25.56
C TYR A 223 -27.43 44.93 24.19
N LYS A 224 -28.35 45.73 23.63
CA LYS A 224 -28.93 45.54 22.28
C LYS A 224 -27.88 45.44 21.14
N PRO A 225 -26.83 46.29 21.06
CA PRO A 225 -25.79 46.13 20.05
C PRO A 225 -24.94 44.88 20.26
N LEU A 226 -24.67 44.50 21.52
CA LEU A 226 -23.89 43.30 21.85
C LEU A 226 -24.61 42.01 21.47
N PHE A 227 -25.91 41.90 21.74
CA PHE A 227 -26.75 40.79 21.28
C PHE A 227 -26.85 40.70 19.76
N ARG A 228 -26.97 41.84 19.07
CA ARG A 228 -26.98 41.89 17.59
C ARG A 228 -25.63 41.48 17.01
N GLY A 229 -24.52 42.00 17.56
CA GLY A 229 -23.16 41.65 17.14
C GLY A 229 -22.85 40.17 17.32
N TRP A 230 -23.20 39.58 18.48
CA TRP A 230 -23.07 38.15 18.72
C TRP A 230 -23.87 37.32 17.69
N LEU A 231 -25.14 37.68 17.44
CA LEU A 231 -26.00 36.94 16.51
C LEU A 231 -25.46 37.02 15.08
N VAL A 232 -24.98 38.19 14.64
CA VAL A 232 -24.35 38.36 13.32
C VAL A 232 -23.08 37.50 13.23
N ALA A 233 -22.20 37.53 14.23
CA ALA A 233 -20.99 36.71 14.24
C ALA A 233 -21.31 35.20 14.15
N HIS A 234 -22.25 34.71 14.97
CA HIS A 234 -22.68 33.31 14.94
C HIS A 234 -23.28 32.92 13.57
N LEU A 235 -24.08 33.79 12.96
CA LEU A 235 -24.65 33.55 11.62
C LEU A 235 -23.60 33.59 10.50
N VAL A 236 -22.58 34.46 10.59
CA VAL A 236 -21.47 34.52 9.60
C VAL A 236 -20.62 33.25 9.67
N VAL A 237 -20.24 32.80 10.86
CA VAL A 237 -19.49 31.52 11.03
C VAL A 237 -20.36 30.34 10.58
N THR A 238 -21.67 30.34 10.89
CA THR A 238 -22.60 29.31 10.39
C THR A 238 -22.72 29.34 8.87
N GLY A 239 -22.74 30.52 8.24
CA GLY A 239 -22.74 30.66 6.78
C GLY A 239 -21.46 30.09 6.14
N GLY A 240 -20.30 30.38 6.72
CA GLY A 240 -19.03 29.77 6.30
C GLY A 240 -19.05 28.25 6.42
N LEU A 241 -19.57 27.70 7.53
CA LEU A 241 -19.74 26.26 7.72
C LEU A 241 -20.67 25.64 6.67
N ILE A 242 -21.80 26.29 6.35
CA ILE A 242 -22.77 25.84 5.34
C ILE A 242 -22.15 25.82 3.93
N VAL A 243 -21.13 26.62 3.64
CA VAL A 243 -20.37 26.57 2.38
C VAL A 243 -19.26 25.52 2.43
N LEU A 244 -18.54 25.42 3.56
CA LEU A 244 -17.43 24.48 3.73
C LEU A 244 -17.89 23.02 3.77
N ILE A 245 -19.09 22.70 4.26
CA ILE A 245 -19.59 21.31 4.30
C ILE A 245 -19.83 20.74 2.89
N PRO A 246 -20.57 21.41 1.97
CA PRO A 246 -20.64 20.99 0.57
C PRO A 246 -19.28 20.93 -0.12
N LEU A 247 -18.38 21.90 0.11
CA LEU A 247 -17.03 21.85 -0.45
C LEU A 247 -16.24 20.62 0.07
N HIS A 248 -16.37 20.28 1.35
CA HIS A 248 -15.78 19.09 1.94
C HIS A 248 -16.34 17.78 1.36
N ILE A 249 -17.65 17.74 1.06
CA ILE A 249 -18.32 16.58 0.43
C ILE A 249 -17.98 16.47 -1.08
N LEU A 250 -17.68 17.59 -1.75
CA LEU A 250 -17.51 17.66 -3.21
C LEU A 250 -16.05 17.80 -3.69
N ASP A 251 -15.08 18.01 -2.79
CA ASP A 251 -13.67 18.08 -3.17
C ASP A 251 -13.12 16.68 -3.50
N ASP A 252 -12.26 16.61 -4.52
CA ASP A 252 -11.64 15.38 -5.03
C ASP A 252 -10.84 14.59 -3.97
N SER A 253 -10.50 15.20 -2.84
CA SER A 253 -9.90 14.53 -1.67
C SER A 253 -10.85 13.53 -0.99
N PHE A 254 -12.16 13.59 -1.25
CA PHE A 254 -13.17 12.69 -0.73
C PHE A 254 -13.88 11.88 -1.84
N LYS A 255 -13.08 11.21 -2.68
CA LYS A 255 -13.60 10.20 -3.60
C LYS A 255 -14.21 9.02 -2.83
N VAL A 256 -15.54 9.07 -2.70
CA VAL A 256 -16.43 8.00 -2.18
C VAL A 256 -16.45 6.77 -3.11
N PHE A 257 -15.95 6.92 -4.34
CA PHE A 257 -15.75 5.85 -5.30
C PHE A 257 -14.27 5.46 -5.35
N PRO A 258 -13.93 4.18 -5.63
CA PRO A 258 -12.56 3.87 -6.05
C PRO A 258 -12.17 4.79 -7.22
N PRO A 259 -10.91 5.25 -7.31
CA PRO A 259 -10.47 6.06 -8.42
C PRO A 259 -10.76 5.35 -9.75
N THR A 260 -11.03 6.12 -10.79
CA THR A 260 -11.26 5.59 -12.14
C THR A 260 -9.95 5.59 -12.93
N ALA A 261 -9.88 4.83 -14.01
CA ALA A 261 -8.68 4.80 -14.86
C ALA A 261 -8.24 6.20 -15.33
N SER A 262 -9.20 7.08 -15.63
CA SER A 262 -8.97 8.49 -16.01
C SER A 262 -8.37 9.38 -14.93
N ASP A 263 -8.29 8.93 -13.67
CA ASP A 263 -7.64 9.69 -12.59
C ASP A 263 -6.12 9.53 -12.60
N PHE A 264 -5.63 8.42 -13.17
CA PHE A 264 -4.22 8.05 -13.23
C PHE A 264 -3.55 8.63 -14.47
N GLY A 265 -2.34 9.13 -14.32
CA GLY A 265 -1.49 9.50 -15.45
C GLY A 265 -0.85 8.25 -16.05
N SER A 266 -0.97 8.08 -17.37
CA SER A 266 -0.28 6.99 -18.05
C SER A 266 1.24 7.23 -18.10
N PRO A 267 2.05 6.16 -18.05
CA PRO A 267 3.49 6.24 -18.33
C PRO A 267 3.79 6.89 -19.68
N GLN A 268 2.95 6.71 -20.69
CA GLN A 268 3.12 7.31 -22.03
C GLN A 268 2.92 8.84 -22.03
N GLU A 269 2.01 9.37 -21.21
CA GLU A 269 1.92 10.81 -20.96
C GLU A 269 3.15 11.31 -20.20
N CYS A 270 3.58 10.57 -19.17
CA CYS A 270 4.80 10.89 -18.41
C CYS A 270 6.03 10.94 -19.34
N ARG A 271 6.15 10.01 -20.28
CA ARG A 271 7.24 9.92 -21.28
C ARG A 271 7.44 11.21 -22.06
N GLN A 272 6.39 11.98 -22.34
CA GLN A 272 6.50 13.21 -23.14
C GLN A 272 7.54 14.18 -22.55
N CYS A 273 7.64 14.25 -21.22
CA CYS A 273 8.64 15.05 -20.51
C CYS A 273 9.74 14.18 -19.85
N HIS A 274 9.39 13.00 -19.33
CA HIS A 274 10.26 12.10 -18.59
C HIS A 274 10.71 10.90 -19.43
N GLN A 275 11.22 11.17 -20.64
CA GLN A 275 11.62 10.15 -21.63
C GLN A 275 12.56 9.11 -21.01
N ARG A 276 13.64 9.57 -20.37
CA ARG A 276 14.63 8.71 -19.70
C ARG A 276 14.01 7.79 -18.65
N GLN A 277 13.20 8.34 -17.73
CA GLN A 277 12.64 7.54 -16.64
C GLN A 277 11.60 6.54 -17.16
N TYR A 278 10.86 6.89 -18.23
CA TYR A 278 10.00 5.93 -18.93
C TYR A 278 10.82 4.82 -19.60
N ASP A 279 11.88 5.17 -20.33
CA ASP A 279 12.69 4.20 -21.07
C ASP A 279 13.45 3.25 -20.12
N GLU A 280 13.87 3.75 -18.95
CA GLU A 280 14.38 2.94 -17.83
C GLU A 280 13.29 2.08 -17.17
N TRP A 281 12.08 2.62 -16.95
CA TRP A 281 10.97 1.89 -16.30
C TRP A 281 10.34 0.81 -17.18
N ILE A 282 10.15 1.05 -18.48
CA ILE A 282 9.40 0.15 -19.38
C ILE A 282 10.10 -1.20 -19.58
N MET A 283 11.41 -1.25 -19.34
CA MET A 283 12.24 -2.47 -19.36
C MET A 283 12.37 -3.15 -17.99
N SER A 284 11.75 -2.61 -16.94
CA SER A 284 11.87 -3.14 -15.57
C SER A 284 10.86 -4.24 -15.27
N MET A 285 11.17 -5.05 -14.26
CA MET A 285 10.23 -6.03 -13.72
C MET A 285 9.00 -5.39 -13.06
N HIS A 286 9.06 -4.11 -12.71
CA HIS A 286 7.90 -3.32 -12.25
C HIS A 286 6.87 -3.15 -13.38
N ALA A 287 7.30 -2.76 -14.58
CA ALA A 287 6.43 -2.70 -15.76
C ALA A 287 5.96 -4.09 -16.21
N TYR A 288 6.80 -5.13 -16.03
CA TYR A 288 6.44 -6.52 -16.34
C TYR A 288 5.50 -7.18 -15.30
N GLY A 289 5.20 -6.51 -14.18
CA GLY A 289 4.47 -7.08 -13.04
C GLY A 289 3.11 -7.69 -13.41
N GLN A 290 2.42 -7.10 -14.38
CA GLN A 290 1.12 -7.54 -14.92
C GLN A 290 1.25 -8.32 -16.25
N VAL A 291 2.44 -8.83 -16.58
CA VAL A 291 2.71 -9.56 -17.84
C VAL A 291 3.36 -10.93 -17.61
N SER A 292 4.00 -11.15 -16.44
CA SER A 292 4.69 -12.41 -16.10
C SER A 292 3.76 -13.63 -16.08
N PRO A 293 3.92 -14.62 -17.00
CA PRO A 293 3.09 -15.83 -17.02
C PRO A 293 3.19 -16.63 -15.71
N VAL A 294 4.39 -16.69 -15.11
CA VAL A 294 4.63 -17.39 -13.84
C VAL A 294 3.83 -16.76 -12.71
N ALA A 295 3.72 -15.42 -12.67
CA ALA A 295 2.93 -14.73 -11.65
C ALA A 295 1.42 -14.97 -11.83
N PHE A 296 0.92 -15.00 -13.07
CA PHE A 296 -0.49 -15.30 -13.36
C PHE A 296 -0.87 -16.72 -12.98
N GLU A 297 -0.12 -17.73 -13.42
CA GLU A 297 -0.45 -19.13 -13.13
C GLU A 297 -0.25 -19.46 -11.64
N LEU A 298 0.78 -18.90 -10.99
CA LEU A 298 0.95 -19.04 -9.54
C LEU A 298 -0.22 -18.41 -8.78
N ASN A 299 -0.67 -17.21 -9.17
CA ASN A 299 -1.87 -16.60 -8.60
C ASN A 299 -3.11 -17.46 -8.85
N ALA A 300 -3.34 -17.94 -10.08
CA ALA A 300 -4.48 -18.78 -10.41
C ALA A 300 -4.50 -20.05 -9.55
N LYS A 301 -3.36 -20.72 -9.38
CA LYS A 301 -3.23 -21.91 -8.52
C LYS A 301 -3.47 -21.60 -7.04
N VAL A 302 -2.93 -20.49 -6.53
CA VAL A 302 -3.14 -20.04 -5.14
C VAL A 302 -4.61 -19.65 -4.89
N GLN A 303 -5.30 -19.10 -5.88
CA GLN A 303 -6.73 -18.80 -5.80
C GLN A 303 -7.59 -20.07 -5.83
N GLU A 304 -7.24 -21.06 -6.66
CA GLU A 304 -7.89 -22.38 -6.66
C GLU A 304 -7.75 -23.05 -5.27
N ASP A 305 -6.51 -23.20 -4.78
CA ASP A 305 -6.20 -23.84 -3.50
C ASP A 305 -6.88 -23.13 -2.31
N SER A 306 -6.95 -21.80 -2.35
CA SER A 306 -7.57 -20.99 -1.30
C SER A 306 -9.09 -20.82 -1.45
N LYS A 307 -9.69 -21.29 -2.55
CA LYS A 307 -11.09 -21.05 -2.95
C LYS A 307 -11.43 -19.56 -3.01
N GLY A 308 -10.56 -18.77 -3.65
CA GLY A 308 -10.68 -17.32 -3.84
C GLY A 308 -10.43 -16.47 -2.60
N LYS A 309 -10.06 -17.06 -1.46
CA LYS A 309 -9.88 -16.33 -0.19
C LYS A 309 -8.67 -15.40 -0.16
N VAL A 310 -7.73 -15.56 -1.10
CA VAL A 310 -6.57 -14.67 -1.24
C VAL A 310 -6.97 -13.34 -1.89
N GLY A 311 -8.02 -13.33 -2.73
CA GLY A 311 -8.56 -12.10 -3.32
C GLY A 311 -7.48 -11.31 -4.08
N VAL A 312 -7.51 -9.98 -4.02
CA VAL A 312 -6.58 -9.11 -4.76
C VAL A 312 -5.13 -9.07 -4.23
N PHE A 313 -4.79 -9.84 -3.18
CA PHE A 313 -3.50 -9.78 -2.47
C PHE A 313 -2.27 -9.72 -3.38
N CYS A 314 -2.13 -10.65 -4.34
CA CYS A 314 -0.97 -10.71 -5.23
C CYS A 314 -0.80 -9.42 -6.06
N PHE A 315 -1.92 -8.86 -6.52
CA PHE A 315 -1.94 -7.69 -7.41
C PHE A 315 -1.86 -6.36 -6.68
N LYS A 316 -1.98 -6.33 -5.35
CA LYS A 316 -1.63 -5.15 -4.54
C LYS A 316 -0.17 -4.71 -4.77
N CYS A 317 0.74 -5.65 -4.98
CA CYS A 317 2.13 -5.38 -5.33
C CYS A 317 2.39 -5.47 -6.85
N HIS A 318 1.73 -6.37 -7.60
CA HIS A 318 2.02 -6.58 -9.02
C HIS A 318 1.36 -5.58 -9.99
N ALA A 319 0.17 -5.07 -9.66
CA ALA A 319 -0.54 -4.04 -10.43
C ALA A 319 -1.37 -3.12 -9.51
N PRO A 320 -0.72 -2.25 -8.71
CA PRO A 320 -1.39 -1.45 -7.69
C PRO A 320 -2.53 -0.58 -8.23
N VAL A 321 -2.37 -0.05 -9.45
CA VAL A 321 -3.38 0.81 -10.11
C VAL A 321 -4.60 0.00 -10.55
N SER A 322 -4.41 -1.20 -11.07
CA SER A 322 -5.51 -2.14 -11.39
C SER A 322 -6.39 -2.42 -10.16
N ILE A 323 -5.76 -2.65 -9.00
CA ILE A 323 -6.50 -2.86 -7.75
C ILE A 323 -7.12 -1.56 -7.21
N ALA A 324 -6.46 -0.42 -7.38
CA ALA A 324 -7.01 0.88 -7.00
C ALA A 324 -8.31 1.21 -7.77
N ILE A 325 -8.38 0.88 -9.07
CA ILE A 325 -9.60 1.08 -9.89
C ILE A 325 -10.67 -0.02 -9.70
N GLY A 326 -10.41 -1.02 -8.85
CA GLY A 326 -11.37 -2.05 -8.46
C GLY A 326 -11.45 -3.26 -9.39
N GLU A 327 -10.42 -3.54 -10.19
CA GLU A 327 -10.36 -4.78 -10.97
C GLU A 327 -10.11 -6.02 -10.11
N ASP A 328 -10.54 -7.17 -10.62
CA ASP A 328 -10.41 -8.46 -9.94
C ASP A 328 -9.02 -9.11 -10.12
N ALA A 329 -8.62 -9.95 -9.17
CA ALA A 329 -7.35 -10.65 -9.14
C ALA A 329 -7.15 -11.64 -10.30
N ILE A 330 -8.21 -12.27 -10.82
CA ILE A 330 -8.13 -13.25 -11.91
C ILE A 330 -8.68 -12.73 -13.24
N MET A 331 -8.92 -11.43 -13.35
CA MET A 331 -9.36 -10.81 -14.61
C MET A 331 -8.25 -10.96 -15.69
N PRO A 332 -8.58 -11.52 -16.86
CA PRO A 332 -7.67 -11.57 -18.01
C PRO A 332 -7.29 -10.18 -18.53
N ASN A 333 -6.04 -9.99 -18.98
CA ASN A 333 -5.53 -8.69 -19.41
C ASN A 333 -6.26 -8.08 -20.62
N ASP A 334 -6.90 -8.87 -21.48
CA ASP A 334 -7.73 -8.39 -22.60
C ASP A 334 -9.05 -7.74 -22.14
N LYS A 335 -9.42 -7.90 -20.87
CA LYS A 335 -10.64 -7.36 -20.24
C LYS A 335 -10.37 -6.27 -19.21
N ARG A 336 -9.11 -5.99 -18.92
CA ARG A 336 -8.66 -4.91 -18.03
C ARG A 336 -8.66 -3.57 -18.77
N ASP A 337 -8.71 -2.49 -18.01
CA ASP A 337 -8.42 -1.17 -18.52
C ASP A 337 -6.95 -1.11 -19.00
N PRO A 338 -6.64 -0.41 -20.12
CA PRO A 338 -5.27 -0.20 -20.58
C PRO A 338 -4.30 0.37 -19.52
N ILE A 339 -4.78 1.08 -18.50
CA ILE A 339 -3.93 1.53 -17.38
C ILE A 339 -3.61 0.40 -16.39
N GLY A 340 -4.53 -0.57 -16.23
CA GLY A 340 -4.39 -1.68 -15.30
C GLY A 340 -3.31 -2.69 -15.71
N VAL A 341 -3.06 -2.84 -17.02
CA VAL A 341 -2.08 -3.79 -17.57
C VAL A 341 -0.62 -3.33 -17.50
N LEU A 342 -0.34 -2.14 -16.96
CA LEU A 342 1.00 -1.53 -16.91
C LEU A 342 1.77 -1.84 -15.62
N GLY A 343 1.29 -2.78 -14.80
CA GLY A 343 1.98 -3.26 -13.60
C GLY A 343 2.22 -2.18 -12.55
N VAL A 344 3.44 -2.12 -12.01
CA VAL A 344 3.88 -1.07 -11.08
C VAL A 344 4.34 0.15 -11.89
N GLN A 345 3.38 0.93 -12.35
CA GLN A 345 3.59 2.13 -13.16
C GLN A 345 3.98 3.38 -12.35
N CYS A 346 4.29 4.49 -13.04
CA CYS A 346 4.74 5.76 -12.44
C CYS A 346 3.88 6.22 -11.26
N ASP A 347 2.54 6.20 -11.44
CA ASP A 347 1.61 6.65 -10.41
C ASP A 347 1.52 5.69 -9.21
N SER A 348 1.87 4.41 -9.36
CA SER A 348 1.94 3.46 -8.24
C SER A 348 2.91 3.91 -7.14
N CYS A 349 3.95 4.67 -7.50
CA CYS A 349 4.92 5.24 -6.56
C CYS A 349 4.72 6.74 -6.34
N HIS A 350 4.48 7.51 -7.40
CA HIS A 350 4.45 8.97 -7.34
C HIS A 350 3.10 9.57 -6.90
N THR A 351 2.08 8.75 -6.60
CA THR A 351 0.81 9.20 -5.98
C THR A 351 0.64 8.75 -4.52
N ILE A 352 1.68 8.17 -3.90
CA ILE A 352 1.67 7.88 -2.46
C ILE A 352 2.05 9.15 -1.69
N GLY A 353 1.06 9.81 -1.08
CA GLY A 353 1.26 11.05 -0.33
C GLY A 353 1.60 10.89 1.16
N LYS A 354 1.59 9.65 1.66
CA LYS A 354 1.66 9.35 3.09
C LYS A 354 2.47 8.08 3.36
N ASP A 355 3.13 8.04 4.52
CA ASP A 355 3.70 6.80 5.07
C ASP A 355 2.56 5.89 5.57
N HIS A 356 2.48 4.69 4.99
CA HIS A 356 1.53 3.64 5.36
C HIS A 356 2.18 2.52 6.19
N GLY A 357 3.52 2.53 6.36
CA GLY A 357 4.28 1.45 6.97
C GLY A 357 4.36 0.17 6.11
N LEU A 358 4.64 -0.95 6.78
CA LEU A 358 4.76 -2.27 6.15
C LEU A 358 3.37 -2.91 6.06
N VAL A 359 2.77 -2.84 4.86
CA VAL A 359 1.39 -3.25 4.59
C VAL A 359 1.26 -4.25 3.44
N SER A 360 2.37 -4.76 2.91
CA SER A 360 2.40 -5.74 1.81
C SER A 360 1.51 -5.33 0.62
N GLY A 361 1.71 -4.11 0.12
CA GLY A 361 0.95 -3.48 -0.97
C GLY A 361 -0.41 -2.88 -0.57
N ASP A 362 -0.87 -3.04 0.67
CA ASP A 362 -2.21 -2.60 1.09
C ASP A 362 -2.28 -1.12 1.49
N PHE A 363 -2.03 -0.24 0.52
CA PHE A 363 -2.16 1.21 0.65
C PHE A 363 -3.05 1.80 -0.46
N PRO A 364 -3.83 2.87 -0.16
CA PRO A 364 -4.52 3.64 -1.19
C PRO A 364 -3.51 4.42 -2.04
N LEU A 365 -3.84 4.59 -3.32
CA LEU A 365 -3.21 5.58 -4.20
C LEU A 365 -4.02 6.88 -4.17
N GLU A 366 -3.36 8.04 -4.26
CA GLU A 366 -3.99 9.37 -4.32
C GLU A 366 -3.84 9.98 -5.73
N PRO A 367 -4.51 9.41 -6.77
CA PRO A 367 -4.32 9.84 -8.15
C PRO A 367 -4.84 11.25 -8.43
N GLY A 368 -4.36 11.82 -9.53
CA GLY A 368 -4.65 13.18 -9.97
C GLY A 368 -3.39 14.03 -10.16
N ARG A 369 -3.55 15.34 -10.01
CA ARG A 369 -2.55 16.34 -10.44
C ARG A 369 -1.37 16.53 -9.50
N THR A 370 -1.39 15.99 -8.29
CA THR A 370 -0.25 16.08 -7.36
C THR A 370 0.63 14.85 -7.55
N LYS A 371 1.93 15.05 -7.76
CA LYS A 371 2.95 14.00 -7.85
C LYS A 371 4.03 14.23 -6.80
N TYR A 372 4.37 13.18 -6.06
CA TYR A 372 5.33 13.23 -4.96
C TYR A 372 6.72 12.81 -5.45
N GLY A 373 7.76 13.54 -5.03
CA GLY A 373 9.13 13.33 -5.48
C GLY A 373 10.17 13.69 -4.42
N ILE A 374 11.44 13.44 -4.72
CA ILE A 374 12.55 13.64 -3.76
C ILE A 374 13.07 15.09 -3.66
N PHE A 375 12.45 16.04 -4.37
CA PHE A 375 13.00 17.39 -4.55
C PHE A 375 12.30 18.43 -3.65
N GLY A 376 13.08 19.00 -2.73
CA GLY A 376 12.59 19.80 -1.61
C GLY A 376 12.32 21.27 -1.86
N THR A 377 12.01 22.00 -0.78
CA THR A 377 11.47 23.38 -0.85
C THR A 377 12.50 24.49 -1.08
N GLY A 378 13.79 24.18 -1.33
CA GLY A 378 14.87 25.18 -1.44
C GLY A 378 15.46 25.62 -0.10
N PHE A 379 14.80 25.34 1.03
CA PHE A 379 15.44 25.46 2.33
C PHE A 379 16.53 24.38 2.44
N ASN A 380 17.73 24.79 2.88
CA ASN A 380 18.94 23.96 3.00
C ASN A 380 19.62 23.51 1.70
N GLY A 381 19.25 24.08 0.53
CA GLY A 381 19.95 23.85 -0.74
C GLY A 381 19.36 22.76 -1.65
N ASP A 382 18.30 22.06 -1.22
CA ASP A 382 17.57 21.09 -2.05
C ASP A 382 16.77 21.79 -3.17
N SER A 383 16.87 21.31 -4.42
CA SER A 383 16.28 22.00 -5.59
C SER A 383 14.74 22.06 -5.59
N LYS A 384 14.16 23.26 -5.44
CA LYS A 384 12.71 23.53 -5.62
C LYS A 384 12.13 22.86 -6.88
N PRO A 385 10.98 22.15 -6.81
CA PRO A 385 10.29 21.70 -8.01
C PRO A 385 9.95 22.88 -8.94
N VAL A 386 10.14 22.69 -10.25
CA VAL A 386 9.81 23.71 -11.25
C VAL A 386 8.30 23.71 -11.47
N ARG A 387 7.68 24.89 -11.37
CA ARG A 387 6.24 25.04 -11.64
C ARG A 387 5.98 24.80 -13.12
N ASN A 388 4.97 23.98 -13.42
CA ASN A 388 4.54 23.64 -14.77
C ASN A 388 3.00 23.55 -14.81
N SER A 389 2.43 23.46 -16.01
CA SER A 389 0.98 23.42 -16.24
C SER A 389 0.37 22.01 -16.26
N PHE A 390 1.17 20.95 -16.13
CA PHE A 390 0.73 19.56 -16.20
C PHE A 390 0.40 19.02 -14.79
N HIS A 391 1.39 18.93 -13.91
CA HIS A 391 1.24 18.42 -12.55
C HIS A 391 1.94 19.28 -11.49
N LYS A 392 1.35 19.31 -10.30
CA LYS A 392 1.91 19.90 -9.09
C LYS A 392 2.90 18.91 -8.49
N SER A 393 4.18 19.27 -8.43
CA SER A 393 5.20 18.46 -7.77
C SER A 393 5.38 18.88 -6.31
N LEU A 394 5.34 17.91 -5.39
CA LEU A 394 5.62 18.10 -3.96
C LEU A 394 6.80 17.23 -3.51
N GLU A 395 7.52 17.67 -2.49
CA GLU A 395 8.49 16.82 -1.82
C GLU A 395 7.78 15.79 -0.96
N PHE A 396 8.26 14.55 -1.01
CA PHE A 396 7.93 13.52 -0.02
C PHE A 396 9.21 12.82 0.42
N THR A 397 9.63 13.07 1.66
CA THR A 397 10.90 12.58 2.19
C THR A 397 10.91 11.07 2.41
N TYR A 398 9.75 10.45 2.65
CA TYR A 398 9.61 9.00 2.79
C TYR A 398 10.05 8.26 1.50
N LEU A 399 9.84 8.84 0.32
CA LEU A 399 10.31 8.30 -0.97
C LEU A 399 11.85 8.15 -1.05
N LYS A 400 12.60 8.85 -0.17
CA LYS A 400 14.07 8.74 -0.03
C LYS A 400 14.51 7.57 0.87
N THR A 401 13.57 6.86 1.51
CA THR A 401 13.83 5.83 2.54
C THR A 401 13.64 4.41 1.99
N SER A 402 14.18 3.40 2.67
CA SER A 402 14.00 2.00 2.23
C SER A 402 12.67 1.41 2.67
N GLU A 403 12.09 1.98 3.72
CA GLU A 403 10.75 1.73 4.24
C GLU A 403 9.69 1.89 3.14
N PHE A 404 9.86 2.88 2.25
CA PHE A 404 9.03 3.04 1.06
C PHE A 404 9.02 1.78 0.17
N CYS A 405 10.20 1.21 -0.11
CA CYS A 405 10.31 -0.06 -0.84
C CYS A 405 9.74 -1.23 -0.03
N GLY A 406 9.93 -1.23 1.30
CA GLY A 406 9.40 -2.22 2.23
C GLY A 406 7.88 -2.30 2.27
N SER A 407 7.15 -1.27 1.82
CA SER A 407 5.69 -1.36 1.68
C SER A 407 5.26 -2.50 0.73
N CYS A 408 6.09 -2.87 -0.25
CA CYS A 408 5.87 -4.01 -1.16
C CYS A 408 6.89 -5.16 -0.96
N HIS A 409 8.12 -4.86 -0.53
CA HIS A 409 9.22 -5.84 -0.36
C HIS A 409 9.37 -6.39 1.08
N ASP A 410 8.28 -6.38 1.85
CA ASP A 410 8.09 -7.20 3.05
C ASP A 410 6.66 -7.79 2.96
N VAL A 411 6.56 -9.02 2.46
CA VAL A 411 5.28 -9.64 2.05
C VAL A 411 4.83 -10.65 3.08
N VAL A 412 3.77 -10.31 3.80
CA VAL A 412 3.15 -11.20 4.79
C VAL A 412 1.74 -11.56 4.33
N THR A 413 1.46 -12.86 4.19
CA THR A 413 0.11 -13.33 3.84
C THR A 413 -0.91 -12.97 4.94
N PRO A 414 -2.22 -12.96 4.63
CA PRO A 414 -3.28 -12.83 5.64
C PRO A 414 -3.27 -13.90 6.75
N LYS A 415 -2.50 -14.98 6.60
CA LYS A 415 -2.30 -16.04 7.62
C LYS A 415 -1.05 -15.82 8.48
N GLY A 416 -0.27 -14.75 8.27
CA GLY A 416 0.96 -14.45 9.01
C GLY A 416 2.23 -15.09 8.44
N LEU A 417 2.13 -15.92 7.39
CA LEU A 417 3.30 -16.48 6.70
C LEU A 417 4.04 -15.34 5.95
N ARG A 418 5.33 -15.16 6.22
CA ARG A 418 6.20 -14.21 5.49
C ARG A 418 6.72 -14.90 4.23
N VAL A 419 6.43 -14.34 3.05
CA VAL A 419 6.76 -14.91 1.72
C VAL A 419 7.98 -14.25 1.10
N GLU A 420 8.15 -12.96 1.37
CA GLU A 420 9.34 -12.17 1.04
C GLU A 420 9.67 -11.30 2.26
N GLU A 421 10.95 -11.21 2.60
CA GLU A 421 11.44 -10.49 3.77
C GLU A 421 12.62 -9.56 3.44
N THR A 422 12.80 -9.21 2.15
CA THR A 422 13.94 -8.44 1.62
C THR A 422 14.21 -7.16 2.43
N PHE A 423 13.15 -6.42 2.77
CA PHE A 423 13.27 -5.21 3.59
C PHE A 423 13.72 -5.50 5.03
N ALA A 424 13.20 -6.54 5.68
CA ALA A 424 13.59 -6.89 7.04
C ALA A 424 15.05 -7.38 7.10
N GLU A 425 15.46 -8.21 6.14
CA GLU A 425 16.85 -8.64 5.97
C GLU A 425 17.80 -7.47 5.75
N TRP A 426 17.39 -6.48 4.95
CA TRP A 426 18.14 -5.23 4.80
C TRP A 426 18.23 -4.45 6.12
N LYS A 427 17.11 -4.31 6.82
CA LYS A 427 16.97 -3.50 8.05
C LYS A 427 17.85 -4.01 9.19
N ASP A 428 17.99 -5.33 9.32
CA ASP A 428 18.82 -5.95 10.35
C ASP A 428 20.33 -5.93 10.01
N SER A 429 20.67 -5.69 8.73
CA SER A 429 22.03 -5.73 8.21
C SER A 429 22.91 -4.54 8.63
N ILE A 430 24.21 -4.64 8.31
CA ILE A 430 25.17 -3.54 8.41
C ILE A 430 24.93 -2.42 7.39
N TYR A 431 24.16 -2.66 6.32
CA TYR A 431 23.90 -1.66 5.27
C TYR A 431 22.87 -0.62 5.76
N ALA A 432 21.77 -1.07 6.37
CA ALA A 432 20.83 -0.18 7.06
C ALA A 432 21.51 0.63 8.19
N LYS A 433 22.34 -0.03 9.00
CA LYS A 433 23.14 0.62 10.07
C LYS A 433 24.12 1.68 9.54
N LYS A 434 24.53 1.59 8.27
CA LYS A 434 25.37 2.57 7.56
C LYS A 434 24.56 3.61 6.78
N GLY A 435 23.22 3.56 6.81
CA GLY A 435 22.35 4.45 6.04
C GLY A 435 22.35 4.20 4.52
N ILE A 436 22.81 3.03 4.08
CA ILE A 436 22.79 2.64 2.66
C ILE A 436 21.39 2.12 2.33
N THR A 437 20.59 2.93 1.64
CA THR A 437 19.20 2.60 1.30
C THR A 437 19.09 1.74 0.05
N CYS A 438 17.91 1.13 -0.19
CA CYS A 438 17.63 0.37 -1.42
C CYS A 438 17.96 1.18 -2.70
N GLN A 439 17.60 2.47 -2.70
CA GLN A 439 17.85 3.39 -3.81
C GLN A 439 19.35 3.61 -4.10
N GLU A 440 20.22 3.48 -3.09
CA GLU A 440 21.67 3.63 -3.26
C GLU A 440 22.30 2.48 -4.05
N CYS A 441 21.62 1.33 -4.18
CA CYS A 441 22.08 0.19 -4.99
C CYS A 441 21.22 -0.03 -6.25
N HIS A 442 19.89 0.06 -6.15
CA HIS A 442 18.97 -0.30 -7.24
C HIS A 442 18.54 0.89 -8.11
N MET A 443 18.68 2.14 -7.65
CA MET A 443 18.31 3.34 -8.42
C MET A 443 19.53 4.17 -8.82
N ARG A 444 20.71 3.55 -8.96
CA ARG A 444 21.95 4.20 -9.40
C ARG A 444 22.38 3.68 -10.78
N THR A 445 23.39 4.32 -11.36
CA THR A 445 23.83 4.08 -12.74
C THR A 445 24.47 2.71 -12.93
N ILE A 446 25.22 2.21 -11.95
CA ILE A 446 25.74 0.84 -11.93
C ILE A 446 24.91 0.03 -10.91
N PRO A 447 24.17 -1.01 -11.32
CA PRO A 447 23.42 -1.86 -10.41
C PRO A 447 24.26 -2.42 -9.24
N GLY A 448 23.65 -2.52 -8.05
CA GLY A 448 24.22 -3.23 -6.90
C GLY A 448 25.37 -2.55 -6.17
N LYS A 449 25.78 -1.34 -6.57
CA LYS A 449 26.94 -0.64 -5.97
C LYS A 449 26.52 0.62 -5.20
N PRO A 450 26.67 0.67 -3.86
CA PRO A 450 26.34 1.86 -3.09
C PRO A 450 27.36 2.99 -3.28
N ASN A 451 27.04 4.19 -2.79
CA ASN A 451 27.94 5.36 -2.70
C ASN A 451 28.49 5.86 -4.06
N GLN A 452 27.84 5.52 -5.17
CA GLN A 452 28.21 6.05 -6.50
C GLN A 452 28.07 7.58 -6.55
N LYS A 453 28.96 8.24 -7.31
CA LYS A 453 28.77 9.64 -7.70
C LYS A 453 27.44 9.76 -8.46
N LYS A 454 26.56 10.64 -8.00
CA LYS A 454 25.26 10.90 -8.64
C LYS A 454 25.50 11.52 -10.02
N VAL A 455 24.89 10.93 -11.06
CA VAL A 455 24.89 11.51 -12.40
C VAL A 455 23.97 12.73 -12.38
N MET A 456 24.47 13.87 -12.87
CA MET A 456 23.71 15.11 -12.99
C MET A 456 23.11 15.21 -14.39
N GLY A 457 21.91 15.78 -14.49
CA GLY A 457 21.27 16.10 -15.76
C GLY A 457 19.83 16.56 -15.57
N THR A 458 19.11 16.81 -16.66
CA THR A 458 17.71 17.23 -16.61
C THR A 458 16.80 16.04 -16.30
N ALA A 459 15.99 16.16 -15.24
CA ALA A 459 15.05 15.10 -14.85
C ALA A 459 13.79 15.04 -15.74
N ALA A 460 13.55 16.09 -16.53
CA ALA A 460 12.53 16.18 -17.55
C ALA A 460 13.02 17.08 -18.69
N ILE A 461 12.41 16.96 -19.87
CA ILE A 461 12.65 17.82 -21.04
C ILE A 461 11.32 18.44 -21.43
N MET A 462 11.26 19.78 -21.55
CA MET A 462 10.08 20.50 -22.02
C MET A 462 10.50 21.49 -23.11
N VAL A 463 9.81 21.49 -24.25
CA VAL A 463 10.14 22.36 -25.39
C VAL A 463 9.99 23.83 -24.97
N GLY A 464 11.07 24.60 -25.11
CA GLY A 464 11.12 26.02 -24.76
C GLY A 464 11.22 26.32 -23.26
N VAL A 465 11.53 25.33 -22.41
CA VAL A 465 11.75 25.54 -20.96
C VAL A 465 13.08 24.92 -20.52
N ASP A 466 14.04 25.78 -20.18
CA ASP A 466 15.31 25.35 -19.59
C ASP A 466 15.08 24.86 -18.16
N LEU A 467 15.25 23.56 -17.96
CA LEU A 467 15.13 22.90 -16.65
C LEU A 467 16.49 22.74 -16.00
N PRO A 468 16.60 22.91 -14.67
CA PRO A 468 17.89 22.82 -13.97
C PRO A 468 18.37 21.36 -13.90
N GLU A 469 19.69 21.17 -13.97
CA GLU A 469 20.32 19.88 -13.68
C GLU A 469 20.06 19.45 -12.24
N ARG A 470 19.87 18.14 -12.05
CA ARG A 470 19.64 17.49 -10.76
C ARG A 470 20.31 16.12 -10.73
N PRO A 471 20.54 15.55 -9.54
CA PRO A 471 20.84 14.13 -9.43
C PRO A 471 19.74 13.29 -10.08
N LEU A 472 20.15 12.38 -10.97
CA LEU A 472 19.26 11.44 -11.64
C LEU A 472 19.29 10.08 -10.92
N SER A 473 18.12 9.47 -10.82
CA SER A 473 17.91 8.11 -10.31
C SER A 473 17.54 7.20 -11.48
N ASN A 474 18.08 5.98 -11.53
CA ASN A 474 17.71 4.97 -12.52
C ASN A 474 16.37 4.33 -12.12
N HIS A 475 15.44 4.19 -13.07
CA HIS A 475 14.12 3.59 -12.88
C HIS A 475 14.00 2.14 -13.42
N SER A 476 15.10 1.55 -13.92
CA SER A 476 15.14 0.12 -14.25
C SER A 476 14.98 -0.76 -13.01
N MET A 477 15.43 -0.24 -11.84
CA MET A 477 15.28 -0.85 -10.52
C MET A 477 15.66 -2.33 -10.51
N VAL A 478 16.72 -2.67 -11.26
CA VAL A 478 17.04 -4.04 -11.65
C VAL A 478 17.19 -4.98 -10.45
N GLY A 479 16.57 -6.15 -10.58
CA GLY A 479 16.66 -7.27 -9.66
C GLY A 479 17.28 -8.48 -10.34
N VAL A 480 16.94 -9.68 -9.87
CA VAL A 480 17.44 -10.95 -10.44
C VAL A 480 16.54 -11.55 -11.53
N ASP A 481 15.28 -11.10 -11.60
CA ASP A 481 14.29 -11.57 -12.55
C ASP A 481 14.32 -10.78 -13.87
N TYR A 482 13.84 -11.42 -14.95
CA TYR A 482 13.86 -10.90 -16.31
C TYR A 482 12.69 -11.44 -17.15
N HIS A 483 12.49 -10.85 -18.34
CA HIS A 483 11.37 -11.15 -19.25
C HIS A 483 11.39 -12.57 -19.84
N LEU A 484 10.30 -13.32 -19.64
CA LEU A 484 10.10 -14.67 -20.17
C LEU A 484 9.26 -14.72 -21.46
N VAL A 485 8.65 -13.61 -21.87
CA VAL A 485 7.90 -13.49 -23.14
C VAL A 485 8.66 -12.67 -24.17
N ASP A 486 8.36 -12.86 -25.45
CA ASP A 486 9.02 -12.24 -26.61
C ASP A 486 8.36 -10.95 -27.11
N PHE A 487 7.13 -10.67 -26.66
CA PHE A 487 6.34 -9.51 -27.06
C PHE A 487 6.47 -8.29 -26.10
N PHE A 488 7.16 -8.42 -24.96
CA PHE A 488 7.26 -7.34 -23.97
C PHE A 488 8.65 -6.64 -24.03
N PRO A 489 8.74 -5.30 -24.04
CA PRO A 489 7.65 -4.35 -23.81
C PRO A 489 6.86 -3.89 -25.04
N TYR A 490 7.38 -4.12 -26.26
CA TYR A 490 6.77 -3.60 -27.48
C TYR A 490 6.28 -4.74 -28.39
N PRO A 491 5.00 -5.17 -28.27
CA PRO A 491 4.49 -6.34 -29.00
C PRO A 491 4.49 -6.13 -30.51
N ASN A 492 4.35 -4.88 -30.95
CA ASN A 492 4.35 -4.50 -32.36
C ASN A 492 5.76 -4.14 -32.90
N ASN A 493 6.82 -4.32 -32.10
CA ASN A 493 8.20 -4.07 -32.53
C ASN A 493 9.18 -5.12 -31.93
N PRO A 494 9.25 -6.34 -32.51
CA PRO A 494 10.06 -7.42 -31.98
C PRO A 494 11.57 -7.10 -31.89
N ALA A 495 12.11 -6.38 -32.86
CA ALA A 495 13.54 -6.04 -32.90
C ALA A 495 13.95 -5.10 -31.74
N GLU A 496 13.11 -4.11 -31.44
CA GLU A 496 13.32 -3.20 -30.30
C GLU A 496 13.08 -3.91 -28.97
N THR A 497 12.06 -4.76 -28.89
CA THR A 497 11.83 -5.62 -27.72
C THR A 497 13.06 -6.50 -27.43
N GLU A 498 13.62 -7.17 -28.44
CA GLU A 498 14.81 -8.01 -28.26
C GLU A 498 16.05 -7.19 -27.87
N ARG A 499 16.22 -5.96 -28.40
CA ARG A 499 17.26 -5.02 -27.97
C ARG A 499 17.15 -4.70 -26.48
N ILE A 500 15.96 -4.28 -26.04
CA ILE A 500 15.70 -3.91 -24.64
C ILE A 500 15.84 -5.09 -23.69
N GLN A 501 15.37 -6.29 -24.07
CA GLN A 501 15.54 -7.48 -23.25
C GLN A 501 17.03 -7.86 -23.08
N ARG A 502 17.87 -7.66 -24.11
CA ARG A 502 19.33 -7.85 -23.99
C ARG A 502 19.98 -6.81 -23.08
N GLU A 503 19.59 -5.54 -23.18
CA GLU A 503 20.12 -4.46 -22.34
C GLU A 503 19.74 -4.65 -20.87
N TYR A 504 18.48 -4.98 -20.58
CA TYR A 504 18.05 -5.31 -19.21
C TYR A 504 18.78 -6.54 -18.66
N MET A 505 18.97 -7.59 -19.46
CA MET A 505 19.80 -8.74 -19.07
C MET A 505 21.25 -8.35 -18.75
N GLN A 506 21.82 -7.35 -19.42
CA GLN A 506 23.16 -6.85 -19.10
C GLN A 506 23.20 -6.17 -17.72
N GLU A 507 22.17 -5.40 -17.36
CA GLU A 507 22.04 -4.85 -16.00
C GLU A 507 21.92 -5.96 -14.95
N VAL A 508 21.14 -7.02 -15.24
CA VAL A 508 21.04 -8.21 -14.37
C VAL A 508 22.40 -8.89 -14.20
N TYR A 509 23.21 -9.03 -15.26
CA TYR A 509 24.57 -9.59 -15.15
C TYR A 509 25.51 -8.71 -14.31
N GLU A 510 25.47 -7.39 -14.45
CA GLU A 510 26.31 -6.49 -13.65
C GLU A 510 25.90 -6.47 -12.17
N LEU A 511 24.61 -6.60 -11.87
CA LEU A 511 24.11 -6.79 -10.50
C LEU A 511 24.68 -8.08 -9.87
N HIS A 512 24.62 -9.20 -10.59
CA HIS A 512 25.12 -10.49 -10.10
C HIS A 512 26.64 -10.52 -9.89
N LYS A 513 27.42 -9.89 -10.76
CA LYS A 513 28.88 -9.73 -10.55
C LYS A 513 29.23 -8.90 -9.31
N ALA A 514 28.33 -8.05 -8.86
CA ALA A 514 28.54 -7.21 -7.67
C ALA A 514 28.13 -7.90 -6.36
N SER A 515 27.30 -8.95 -6.39
CA SER A 515 26.68 -9.51 -5.18
C SER A 515 27.55 -10.50 -4.41
N ALA A 516 28.30 -11.37 -5.12
CA ALA A 516 29.02 -12.50 -4.53
C ALA A 516 30.53 -12.48 -4.78
N GLN A 517 31.30 -13.12 -3.89
CA GLN A 517 32.66 -13.58 -4.14
C GLN A 517 32.79 -15.07 -3.81
N MET A 518 33.56 -15.79 -4.62
CA MET A 518 33.88 -17.20 -4.42
C MET A 518 35.40 -17.36 -4.23
N LYS A 519 35.80 -18.27 -3.34
CA LYS A 519 37.20 -18.67 -3.13
C LYS A 519 37.27 -20.20 -3.05
N VAL A 520 38.06 -20.82 -3.92
CA VAL A 520 38.32 -22.27 -3.91
C VAL A 520 39.65 -22.58 -3.26
N GLU A 521 39.61 -23.37 -2.19
CA GLU A 521 40.78 -23.98 -1.54
C GLU A 521 40.90 -25.45 -1.95
N ALA A 522 42.06 -25.82 -2.49
CA ALA A 522 42.38 -27.16 -2.95
C ALA A 522 43.89 -27.43 -2.74
N PRO A 523 44.31 -28.70 -2.55
CA PRO A 523 45.72 -29.05 -2.48
C PRO A 523 46.44 -28.77 -3.82
N LYS A 524 47.76 -28.61 -3.77
CA LYS A 524 48.60 -28.42 -4.97
C LYS A 524 48.93 -29.73 -5.68
N SER A 525 49.09 -30.81 -4.91
CA SER A 525 49.28 -32.16 -5.41
C SER A 525 48.54 -33.17 -4.55
N VAL A 526 48.23 -34.33 -5.14
CA VAL A 526 47.51 -35.46 -4.51
C VAL A 526 48.15 -36.77 -4.95
N ILE A 527 47.99 -37.83 -4.15
CA ILE A 527 48.59 -39.14 -4.42
C ILE A 527 47.53 -40.07 -5.06
N THR A 528 47.92 -40.92 -6.01
CA THR A 528 47.00 -41.93 -6.57
C THR A 528 46.48 -42.88 -5.49
N GLY A 529 45.16 -43.11 -5.48
CA GLY A 529 44.48 -43.92 -4.46
C GLY A 529 44.21 -43.21 -3.13
N SER A 530 44.36 -41.88 -3.05
CA SER A 530 44.04 -41.09 -1.85
C SER A 530 42.76 -40.27 -2.02
N ASP A 531 42.13 -39.92 -0.90
CA ASP A 531 41.05 -38.92 -0.85
C ASP A 531 41.62 -37.54 -0.52
N PHE A 532 41.06 -36.51 -1.15
CA PHE A 532 41.31 -35.12 -0.78
C PHE A 532 40.01 -34.33 -0.70
N GLN A 533 40.07 -33.11 -0.18
CA GLN A 533 38.92 -32.21 -0.11
C GLN A 533 39.19 -30.93 -0.89
N VAL A 534 38.14 -30.43 -1.54
CA VAL A 534 38.07 -29.07 -2.07
C VAL A 534 37.06 -28.30 -1.23
N ALA A 535 37.47 -27.18 -0.65
CA ALA A 535 36.58 -26.28 0.06
C ALA A 535 36.23 -25.09 -0.83
N VAL A 536 34.95 -24.76 -0.94
CA VAL A 536 34.45 -23.63 -1.74
C VAL A 536 33.73 -22.67 -0.80
N HIS A 537 34.29 -21.48 -0.63
CA HIS A 537 33.73 -20.44 0.21
C HIS A 537 32.99 -19.41 -0.64
N VAL A 538 31.72 -19.14 -0.34
CA VAL A 538 30.88 -18.17 -1.03
C VAL A 538 30.50 -17.07 -0.04
N THR A 539 30.83 -15.83 -0.37
CA THR A 539 30.62 -14.65 0.48
C THR A 539 29.66 -13.67 -0.19
N ASN A 540 28.63 -13.23 0.53
CA ASN A 540 27.76 -12.15 0.11
C ASN A 540 28.45 -10.80 0.38
N VAL A 541 28.95 -10.14 -0.66
CA VAL A 541 29.77 -8.91 -0.54
C VAL A 541 29.05 -7.64 -0.99
N GLY A 542 27.97 -7.78 -1.76
CA GLY A 542 27.25 -6.65 -2.36
C GLY A 542 25.81 -6.49 -1.92
N ALA A 543 25.12 -7.58 -1.55
CA ALA A 543 23.71 -7.51 -1.20
C ALA A 543 23.53 -7.05 0.25
N GLY A 544 22.72 -6.00 0.45
CA GLY A 544 22.34 -5.52 1.78
C GLY A 544 21.34 -6.42 2.50
N HIS A 545 20.77 -7.39 1.80
CA HIS A 545 19.85 -8.43 2.26
C HIS A 545 20.46 -9.83 1.99
N TYR A 546 19.72 -10.93 2.21
CA TYR A 546 20.27 -12.27 1.97
C TYR A 546 20.56 -12.49 0.48
N LEU A 547 21.43 -13.45 0.18
CA LEU A 547 21.78 -13.85 -1.18
C LEU A 547 21.50 -15.35 -1.37
N PRO A 548 20.42 -15.73 -2.09
CA PRO A 548 19.34 -14.87 -2.62
C PRO A 548 18.41 -14.32 -1.52
N SER A 549 17.63 -13.29 -1.87
CA SER A 549 16.50 -12.75 -1.08
C SER A 549 15.21 -12.78 -1.93
N GLY A 550 14.13 -12.12 -1.53
CA GLY A 550 12.84 -12.08 -2.22
C GLY A 550 12.07 -13.39 -2.14
N PHE A 551 11.52 -13.85 -3.28
CA PHE A 551 10.89 -15.16 -3.40
C PHE A 551 11.96 -16.28 -3.45
N THR A 552 12.66 -16.46 -2.32
CA THR A 552 13.88 -17.27 -2.17
C THR A 552 13.71 -18.77 -2.42
N VAL A 553 12.48 -19.26 -2.50
CA VAL A 553 12.18 -20.68 -2.67
C VAL A 553 12.17 -21.16 -4.11
N GLU A 554 12.11 -20.25 -5.08
CA GLU A 554 12.32 -20.59 -6.50
C GLU A 554 13.70 -20.14 -7.03
N ARG A 555 14.36 -19.25 -6.29
CA ARG A 555 15.66 -18.68 -6.62
C ARG A 555 16.78 -19.65 -6.23
N GLN A 556 17.42 -20.22 -7.23
CA GLN A 556 18.52 -21.17 -7.07
C GLN A 556 19.86 -20.44 -7.12
N LEU A 557 20.67 -20.62 -6.09
CA LEU A 557 22.07 -20.19 -6.04
C LEU A 557 22.89 -21.36 -5.53
N TRP A 558 23.70 -21.97 -6.39
CA TRP A 558 24.40 -23.21 -6.04
C TRP A 558 25.84 -23.20 -6.51
N VAL A 559 26.65 -24.05 -5.89
CA VAL A 559 28.01 -24.34 -6.33
C VAL A 559 27.97 -25.60 -7.19
N GLU A 560 28.48 -25.49 -8.41
CA GLU A 560 28.81 -26.62 -9.26
C GLU A 560 30.33 -26.85 -9.20
N ILE A 561 30.73 -28.12 -9.05
CA ILE A 561 32.13 -28.55 -9.07
C ILE A 561 32.27 -29.80 -9.93
N ILE A 562 33.26 -29.78 -10.83
CA ILE A 562 33.56 -30.86 -11.77
C ILE A 562 35.05 -31.16 -11.70
N ALA A 563 35.41 -32.37 -11.27
CA ALA A 563 36.79 -32.85 -11.26
C ALA A 563 37.03 -33.91 -12.34
N LYS A 564 38.08 -33.73 -13.13
CA LYS A 564 38.46 -34.62 -14.25
C LYS A 564 39.95 -34.94 -14.23
N GLY A 565 40.32 -36.16 -14.64
CA GLY A 565 41.71 -36.50 -14.99
C GLY A 565 42.16 -35.82 -16.29
N SER A 566 43.46 -35.84 -16.58
CA SER A 566 44.02 -35.28 -17.81
C SER A 566 43.65 -36.06 -19.08
N ASP A 567 43.10 -37.27 -18.93
CA ASP A 567 42.42 -38.04 -19.98
C ASP A 567 40.95 -37.66 -20.21
N GLY A 568 40.41 -36.72 -19.42
CA GLY A 568 39.01 -36.30 -19.45
C GLY A 568 38.05 -37.18 -18.66
N LYS A 569 38.53 -38.25 -18.00
CA LYS A 569 37.72 -39.13 -17.14
C LYS A 569 37.11 -38.32 -15.99
N LEU A 570 35.80 -38.38 -15.82
CA LEU A 570 35.11 -37.73 -14.71
C LEU A 570 35.44 -38.45 -13.39
N LEU A 571 35.85 -37.70 -12.37
CA LEU A 571 36.22 -38.20 -11.05
C LEU A 571 35.22 -37.80 -9.98
N PHE A 572 34.71 -36.56 -10.06
CA PHE A 572 33.69 -36.03 -9.15
C PHE A 572 32.81 -35.02 -9.87
N VAL A 573 31.52 -34.99 -9.50
CA VAL A 573 30.56 -33.99 -9.94
C VAL A 573 29.54 -33.70 -8.83
N SER A 574 29.26 -32.43 -8.61
CA SER A 574 28.17 -31.93 -7.77
C SER A 574 27.68 -30.58 -8.32
N GLY A 575 26.42 -30.24 -8.11
CA GLY A 575 25.76 -29.06 -8.68
C GLY A 575 25.47 -29.13 -10.17
N ASP A 576 25.58 -30.31 -10.78
CA ASP A 576 25.11 -30.59 -12.13
C ASP A 576 23.59 -30.77 -12.19
N LEU A 577 23.08 -30.85 -13.41
CA LEU A 577 21.65 -30.89 -13.70
C LEU A 577 21.24 -32.27 -14.24
N ASP A 578 20.01 -32.66 -13.92
CA ASP A 578 19.36 -33.84 -14.50
C ASP A 578 18.87 -33.59 -15.94
N GLY A 579 18.29 -34.61 -16.58
CA GLY A 579 17.77 -34.50 -17.95
C GLY A 579 16.60 -33.51 -18.12
N ASN A 580 15.98 -33.06 -17.03
CA ASN A 580 14.95 -32.01 -17.00
C ASN A 580 15.52 -30.61 -16.70
N TYR A 581 16.84 -30.48 -16.58
CA TYR A 581 17.58 -29.28 -16.19
C TYR A 581 17.36 -28.83 -14.73
N ASP A 582 16.78 -29.67 -13.86
CA ASP A 582 16.69 -29.43 -12.42
C ASP A 582 17.98 -29.89 -11.71
N LEU A 583 18.25 -29.35 -10.52
CA LEU A 583 19.34 -29.84 -9.67
C LEU A 583 19.00 -31.24 -9.16
N ARG A 584 19.98 -32.14 -9.07
CA ARG A 584 19.84 -33.53 -8.54
C ARG A 584 19.57 -33.60 -7.02
N ASN A 585 18.64 -32.80 -6.53
CA ASN A 585 18.20 -32.72 -5.12
C ASN A 585 17.01 -33.66 -4.83
N ARG A 586 16.48 -33.61 -3.60
CA ARG A 586 15.30 -34.39 -3.18
C ARG A 586 14.01 -34.05 -3.96
N CYS A 587 13.99 -32.93 -4.69
CA CYS A 587 12.85 -32.49 -5.49
C CYS A 587 12.89 -32.94 -6.95
N SER A 588 14.09 -33.21 -7.51
CA SER A 588 14.29 -33.73 -8.88
C SER A 588 13.42 -34.95 -9.17
N GLN A 589 12.86 -34.98 -10.37
CA GLN A 589 12.07 -36.11 -10.84
C GLN A 589 12.94 -37.34 -11.10
N GLU A 590 14.13 -37.17 -11.70
CA GLU A 590 15.02 -38.30 -11.98
C GLU A 590 15.55 -38.94 -10.70
N VAL A 591 15.83 -38.15 -9.66
CA VAL A 591 16.21 -38.66 -8.33
C VAL A 591 15.07 -39.43 -7.68
N LYS A 592 13.83 -38.91 -7.71
CA LYS A 592 12.64 -39.60 -7.15
C LYS A 592 12.29 -40.89 -7.88
N LEU A 593 12.65 -41.02 -9.15
CA LEU A 593 12.40 -42.20 -9.97
C LEU A 593 13.60 -43.16 -10.01
N GLU A 594 14.65 -42.91 -9.22
CA GLU A 594 15.91 -43.68 -9.19
C GLU A 594 16.62 -43.74 -10.56
N ALA A 595 16.30 -42.80 -11.46
CA ALA A 595 16.90 -42.68 -12.79
C ALA A 595 18.23 -41.91 -12.76
N ALA A 596 18.42 -41.02 -11.78
CA ALA A 596 19.67 -40.37 -11.45
C ALA A 596 19.95 -40.50 -9.95
N PRO A 597 21.21 -40.62 -9.50
CA PRO A 597 21.54 -40.59 -8.08
C PRO A 597 21.31 -39.19 -7.49
N LEU A 598 20.90 -39.13 -6.22
CA LEU A 598 20.89 -37.91 -5.43
C LEU A 598 22.31 -37.30 -5.40
N ASP A 599 22.43 -35.99 -5.57
CA ASP A 599 23.66 -35.27 -5.29
C ASP A 599 23.77 -35.00 -3.79
N GLU A 600 24.42 -35.91 -3.07
CA GLU A 600 24.64 -35.83 -1.62
C GLU A 600 25.56 -34.67 -1.20
N TYR A 601 26.28 -34.06 -2.15
CA TYR A 601 27.20 -32.96 -1.91
C TYR A 601 26.68 -31.60 -2.41
N LEU A 602 25.44 -31.55 -2.91
CA LEU A 602 24.85 -30.33 -3.44
C LEU A 602 24.83 -29.20 -2.40
N VAL A 603 25.51 -28.10 -2.71
CA VAL A 603 25.43 -26.86 -1.94
C VAL A 603 24.59 -25.85 -2.73
N ASN A 604 23.35 -25.65 -2.27
CA ASN A 604 22.35 -24.77 -2.87
C ASN A 604 21.71 -23.91 -1.78
N PHE A 605 21.86 -22.59 -1.87
CA PHE A 605 21.39 -21.60 -0.90
C PHE A 605 19.93 -21.18 -1.13
N GLN A 606 19.14 -22.05 -1.76
CA GLN A 606 17.71 -21.89 -1.99
C GLN A 606 16.96 -22.14 -0.68
N SER A 607 15.98 -21.28 -0.36
CA SER A 607 15.14 -21.51 0.83
C SER A 607 14.13 -22.65 0.59
N GLU A 608 13.67 -23.29 1.65
CA GLU A 608 12.70 -24.40 1.58
C GLU A 608 11.31 -23.97 2.10
N MET A 609 10.26 -24.46 1.44
CA MET A 609 8.86 -24.33 1.88
C MET A 609 8.47 -25.58 2.68
N ILE A 610 8.07 -25.39 3.93
CA ILE A 610 7.71 -26.48 4.84
C ILE A 610 6.24 -26.37 5.25
N ARG A 611 5.53 -27.50 5.25
CA ARG A 611 4.30 -27.67 6.02
C ARG A 611 4.59 -28.46 7.29
N VAL A 612 4.44 -27.81 8.43
CA VAL A 612 4.37 -28.46 9.74
C VAL A 612 2.94 -28.96 9.93
N ASN A 613 2.77 -30.27 9.98
CA ASN A 613 1.48 -30.93 10.18
C ASN A 613 1.05 -30.87 11.66
N PRO A 614 -0.24 -31.09 12.00
CA PRO A 614 -0.74 -31.00 13.38
C PRO A 614 -0.13 -32.00 14.37
N ASP A 615 0.51 -33.07 13.88
CA ASP A 615 1.25 -34.06 14.67
C ASP A 615 2.72 -33.67 14.93
N GLY A 616 3.16 -32.53 14.38
CA GLY A 616 4.53 -32.04 14.46
C GLY A 616 5.47 -32.59 13.38
N THR A 617 4.99 -33.40 12.43
CA THR A 617 5.79 -33.80 11.27
C THR A 617 6.01 -32.62 10.32
N GLU A 618 7.21 -32.52 9.75
CA GLU A 618 7.53 -31.52 8.72
C GLU A 618 7.63 -32.20 7.35
N GLU A 619 7.04 -31.59 6.33
CA GLU A 619 7.13 -32.03 4.94
C GLU A 619 7.49 -30.87 4.00
N ASP A 620 8.29 -31.17 2.98
CA ASP A 620 8.62 -30.23 1.91
C ASP A 620 7.39 -30.03 1.01
N VAL A 621 6.94 -28.78 0.84
CA VAL A 621 5.80 -28.43 -0.01
C VAL A 621 6.22 -27.47 -1.11
N PHE A 622 5.50 -27.52 -2.23
CA PHE A 622 5.88 -26.79 -3.44
C PHE A 622 5.12 -25.47 -3.64
N LEU A 623 3.96 -25.29 -3.00
CA LEU A 623 3.16 -24.08 -3.16
C LEU A 623 3.05 -23.31 -1.85
N THR A 624 3.14 -21.98 -1.94
CA THR A 624 2.98 -21.06 -0.81
C THR A 624 1.59 -21.17 -0.15
N SER A 625 0.59 -21.68 -0.87
CA SER A 625 -0.74 -22.03 -0.35
C SER A 625 -0.72 -23.19 0.67
N GLN A 626 0.28 -24.07 0.59
CA GLN A 626 0.44 -25.30 1.36
C GLN A 626 1.41 -25.14 2.54
N ALA A 627 2.37 -24.23 2.42
CA ALA A 627 3.38 -23.95 3.45
C ALA A 627 2.78 -23.23 4.67
N ASN A 628 3.39 -23.44 5.84
CA ASN A 628 3.18 -22.63 7.03
C ASN A 628 4.51 -22.20 7.70
N LYS A 629 5.65 -22.59 7.11
CA LYS A 629 7.01 -22.26 7.55
C LYS A 629 7.90 -22.13 6.31
N PHE A 630 8.86 -21.21 6.36
CA PHE A 630 9.99 -21.16 5.42
C PHE A 630 11.29 -21.42 6.19
N VAL A 631 12.20 -22.18 5.61
CA VAL A 631 13.57 -22.36 6.11
C VAL A 631 14.50 -21.55 5.20
N LYS A 632 15.14 -20.51 5.74
CA LYS A 632 16.00 -19.61 4.97
C LYS A 632 17.42 -20.17 4.84
N ASP A 633 17.86 -20.48 3.62
CA ASP A 633 19.24 -20.93 3.37
C ASP A 633 20.14 -19.94 2.63
N GLY A 634 19.61 -18.75 2.30
CA GLY A 634 20.40 -17.66 1.73
C GLY A 634 21.58 -17.21 2.62
N ILE A 635 22.59 -16.61 1.98
CA ILE A 635 23.81 -16.09 2.63
C ILE A 635 23.55 -14.68 3.16
N PRO A 636 23.64 -14.42 4.48
CA PRO A 636 23.39 -13.08 5.04
C PRO A 636 24.45 -12.04 4.60
N PRO A 637 24.16 -10.73 4.72
CA PRO A 637 25.08 -9.65 4.30
C PRO A 637 26.46 -9.71 4.98
N LEU A 638 27.52 -9.73 4.17
CA LEU A 638 28.93 -9.89 4.58
C LEU A 638 29.29 -11.24 5.23
N GLU A 639 28.40 -12.23 5.21
CA GLU A 639 28.70 -13.58 5.69
C GLU A 639 29.23 -14.50 4.58
N THR A 640 29.94 -15.54 5.01
CA THR A 640 30.49 -16.60 4.15
C THR A 640 29.87 -17.94 4.52
N ARG A 641 29.27 -18.62 3.54
CA ARG A 641 28.91 -20.05 3.63
C ARG A 641 29.92 -20.89 2.84
N SER A 642 30.10 -22.16 3.21
CA SER A 642 31.15 -23.01 2.64
C SER A 642 30.63 -24.40 2.28
N GLY A 643 31.02 -24.90 1.11
CA GLY A 643 30.89 -26.30 0.71
C GLY A 643 32.21 -27.05 0.88
N ILE A 644 32.15 -28.34 1.24
CA ILE A 644 33.31 -29.23 1.32
C ILE A 644 33.03 -30.45 0.45
N TYR A 645 33.87 -30.68 -0.55
CA TYR A 645 33.70 -31.71 -1.56
C TYR A 645 34.82 -32.76 -1.42
N PRO A 646 34.52 -33.98 -0.94
CA PRO A 646 35.48 -35.07 -0.91
C PRO A 646 35.65 -35.66 -2.32
N ILE A 647 36.89 -35.77 -2.77
CA ILE A 647 37.23 -36.29 -4.09
C ILE A 647 38.25 -37.43 -3.90
N THR A 648 37.85 -38.64 -4.29
CA THR A 648 38.74 -39.79 -4.38
C THR A 648 39.55 -39.74 -5.66
N VAL A 649 40.87 -39.94 -5.57
CA VAL A 649 41.77 -40.06 -6.72
C VAL A 649 41.91 -41.54 -7.09
N PRO A 650 41.42 -42.01 -8.25
CA PRO A 650 41.61 -43.40 -8.64
C PRO A 650 43.10 -43.79 -8.73
N PRO A 651 43.46 -45.08 -8.49
CA PRO A 651 44.82 -45.57 -8.68
C PRO A 651 45.37 -45.39 -10.11
N ASP A 652 44.48 -45.36 -11.10
CA ASP A 652 44.77 -45.15 -12.53
C ASP A 652 44.68 -43.69 -12.99
N ALA A 653 44.47 -42.74 -12.07
CA ALA A 653 44.26 -41.34 -12.41
C ALA A 653 45.49 -40.70 -13.08
N LYS A 654 45.27 -40.03 -14.21
CA LYS A 654 46.32 -39.28 -14.91
C LYS A 654 46.29 -37.81 -14.50
N GLY A 655 47.44 -37.31 -14.06
CA GLY A 655 47.61 -35.91 -13.68
C GLY A 655 47.91 -34.98 -14.86
N PRO A 656 47.81 -33.66 -14.66
CA PRO A 656 47.17 -33.03 -13.49
C PRO A 656 45.64 -33.22 -13.52
N LEU A 657 45.01 -33.29 -12.35
CA LEU A 657 43.56 -33.22 -12.24
C LEU A 657 43.10 -31.79 -12.48
N LYS A 658 42.06 -31.61 -13.30
CA LYS A 658 41.38 -30.33 -13.48
C LYS A 658 40.12 -30.30 -12.61
N VAL A 659 40.07 -29.38 -11.67
CA VAL A 659 38.88 -29.07 -10.87
C VAL A 659 38.34 -27.73 -11.34
N ASP A 660 37.17 -27.74 -11.97
CA ASP A 660 36.41 -26.55 -12.35
C ASP A 660 35.29 -26.32 -11.33
N VAL A 661 35.18 -25.10 -10.80
CA VAL A 661 34.15 -24.69 -9.85
C VAL A 661 33.42 -23.47 -10.37
N ARG A 662 32.09 -23.45 -10.26
CA ARG A 662 31.22 -22.34 -10.66
C ARG A 662 30.19 -22.04 -9.58
N LEU A 663 30.08 -20.77 -9.19
CA LEU A 663 28.92 -20.27 -8.45
C LEU A 663 27.86 -19.88 -9.48
N ARG A 664 26.72 -20.57 -9.46
CA ARG A 664 25.69 -20.47 -10.51
C ARG A 664 24.37 -19.97 -9.90
N PHE A 665 23.66 -19.13 -10.64
CA PHE A 665 22.36 -18.61 -10.24
C PHE A 665 21.30 -18.83 -11.34
N ARG A 666 20.07 -19.11 -10.92
CA ARG A 666 18.87 -19.13 -11.77
C ARG A 666 17.68 -18.62 -10.96
N ASN A 667 16.87 -17.73 -11.55
CA ASN A 667 15.83 -17.01 -10.81
C ASN A 667 14.58 -17.86 -10.48
N LEU A 668 14.31 -18.92 -11.26
CA LEU A 668 13.19 -19.85 -11.07
C LEU A 668 13.63 -21.29 -11.40
N SER A 669 13.18 -22.30 -10.63
CA SER A 669 13.45 -23.71 -10.97
C SER A 669 12.62 -24.16 -12.18
N PRO A 670 13.16 -24.97 -13.11
CA PRO A 670 12.37 -25.62 -14.16
C PRO A 670 11.13 -26.34 -13.63
N LEU A 671 11.25 -26.98 -12.47
CA LEU A 671 10.14 -27.58 -11.73
C LEU A 671 8.90 -26.66 -11.55
N ILE A 672 9.01 -25.33 -11.39
CA ILE A 672 7.80 -24.49 -11.27
C ILE A 672 7.02 -24.39 -12.58
N PHE A 673 7.69 -24.49 -13.73
CA PHE A 673 7.02 -24.48 -15.03
C PHE A 673 6.18 -25.75 -15.20
N ASP A 674 6.76 -26.89 -14.86
CA ASP A 674 6.08 -28.19 -14.91
C ASP A 674 4.90 -28.26 -13.94
N ARG A 675 5.03 -27.64 -12.75
CA ARG A 675 3.99 -27.60 -11.71
C ARG A 675 2.86 -26.62 -11.99
N LEU A 676 3.14 -25.53 -12.69
CA LEU A 676 2.14 -24.56 -13.15
C LEU A 676 1.56 -24.91 -14.52
N GLY A 677 2.07 -25.95 -15.21
CA GLY A 677 1.60 -26.33 -16.55
C GLY A 677 1.99 -25.34 -17.66
N LEU A 678 3.08 -24.60 -17.46
CA LEU A 678 3.57 -23.60 -18.41
C LEU A 678 4.21 -24.25 -19.65
N ASP A 679 4.14 -23.55 -20.80
CA ASP A 679 4.74 -24.01 -22.07
C ASP A 679 6.25 -24.26 -21.92
N GLU A 680 6.73 -25.41 -22.38
CA GLU A 680 8.15 -25.78 -22.45
C GLU A 680 9.03 -24.69 -23.10
N LYS A 681 8.52 -23.92 -24.06
CA LYS A 681 9.25 -22.77 -24.63
C LYS A 681 9.57 -21.68 -23.60
N LEU A 682 8.73 -21.49 -22.59
CA LEU A 682 9.00 -20.54 -21.48
C LEU A 682 10.06 -21.12 -20.53
N LYS A 683 9.98 -22.42 -20.21
CA LYS A 683 10.98 -23.15 -19.41
C LYS A 683 12.36 -23.11 -20.08
N ASN A 684 12.42 -23.30 -21.40
CA ASN A 684 13.64 -23.18 -22.20
C ASN A 684 14.22 -21.75 -22.30
N ARG A 685 13.54 -20.73 -21.75
CA ARG A 685 14.07 -19.36 -21.59
C ARG A 685 14.70 -19.11 -20.21
N LEU A 686 14.72 -20.12 -19.32
CA LEU A 686 15.49 -20.06 -18.09
C LEU A 686 16.99 -19.97 -18.40
N LYS A 687 17.68 -19.07 -17.71
CA LYS A 687 19.10 -18.80 -17.88
C LYS A 687 19.83 -19.13 -16.60
N ILE A 688 21.00 -19.72 -16.75
CA ILE A 688 21.95 -19.94 -15.67
C ILE A 688 23.05 -18.89 -15.81
N ILE A 689 23.25 -18.13 -14.75
CA ILE A 689 24.24 -17.06 -14.65
C ILE A 689 25.40 -17.57 -13.82
N ASP A 690 26.60 -17.63 -14.39
CA ASP A 690 27.83 -17.92 -13.64
C ASP A 690 28.29 -16.61 -12.95
N LEU A 691 28.12 -16.51 -11.63
CA LEU A 691 28.53 -15.35 -10.81
C LEU A 691 30.05 -15.30 -10.62
N ALA A 692 30.65 -16.47 -10.46
CA ALA A 692 32.08 -16.66 -10.32
C ALA A 692 32.48 -18.03 -10.88
N THR A 693 33.64 -18.09 -11.54
CA THR A 693 34.19 -19.33 -12.11
C THR A 693 35.66 -19.40 -11.73
N GLU A 694 36.11 -20.56 -11.25
CA GLU A 694 37.49 -20.78 -10.82
C GLU A 694 37.95 -22.20 -11.22
N SER A 695 39.13 -22.30 -11.83
CA SER A 695 39.75 -23.58 -12.17
C SER A 695 41.01 -23.80 -11.34
N ARG A 696 41.26 -25.06 -10.96
CA ARG A 696 42.49 -25.53 -10.34
C ARG A 696 43.07 -26.69 -11.14
N LEU A 697 44.40 -26.70 -11.27
CA LEU A 697 45.16 -27.87 -11.67
C LEU A 697 45.84 -28.42 -10.41
N ILE A 698 45.66 -29.70 -10.16
CA ILE A 698 46.20 -30.41 -9.00
C ILE A 698 47.10 -31.52 -9.54
N GLU A 699 48.39 -31.49 -9.21
CA GLU A 699 49.33 -32.50 -9.70
C GLU A 699 49.05 -33.87 -9.10
N VAL A 700 49.23 -34.94 -9.88
CA VAL A 700 49.04 -36.31 -9.42
C VAL A 700 50.39 -36.98 -9.25
N GLU A 701 50.74 -37.28 -8.00
CA GLU A 701 51.94 -38.01 -7.64
C GLU A 701 51.63 -39.51 -7.63
N SER A 702 52.41 -40.30 -8.38
CA SER A 702 52.27 -41.75 -8.38
C SER A 702 52.70 -42.32 -7.04
N ASN A 703 51.82 -43.06 -6.37
CA ASN A 703 52.18 -43.77 -5.14
C ASN A 703 53.30 -44.78 -5.44
N GLY A 704 54.50 -44.53 -4.90
CA GLY A 704 55.76 -45.12 -5.35
C GLY A 704 55.95 -46.58 -4.94
N ILE A 705 55.21 -47.51 -5.56
CA ILE A 705 55.40 -48.96 -5.38
C ILE A 705 55.86 -49.57 -6.71
N VAL A 706 57.09 -50.08 -6.70
CA VAL A 706 57.78 -50.63 -7.89
C VAL A 706 57.30 -52.06 -8.19
N SER A 707 56.67 -52.21 -9.36
CA SER A 707 56.51 -53.40 -10.22
C SER A 707 56.67 -54.83 -9.67
N ALA A 708 55.71 -55.70 -10.00
CA ALA A 708 55.98 -57.06 -10.44
C ALA A 708 54.99 -57.51 -11.54
N ASN A 709 55.49 -58.20 -12.57
CA ASN A 709 54.75 -58.67 -13.75
C ASN A 709 53.68 -59.73 -13.41
N GLN A 710 52.59 -59.79 -14.21
CA GLN A 710 52.38 -60.95 -15.09
C GLN A 710 51.41 -60.69 -16.26
N GLN A 711 51.78 -61.16 -17.45
CA GLN A 711 50.91 -61.22 -18.64
C GLN A 711 50.10 -62.54 -18.66
N VAL A 712 48.80 -62.45 -18.89
CA VAL A 712 47.96 -63.38 -19.70
C VAL A 712 46.75 -62.52 -20.15
N GLY A 713 46.31 -62.41 -21.41
CA GLY A 713 46.73 -63.06 -22.65
C GLY A 713 45.64 -63.97 -23.21
N LEU A 714 44.66 -63.44 -23.97
CA LEU A 714 43.83 -64.19 -24.92
C LEU A 714 43.02 -63.26 -25.86
N SER A 715 42.99 -63.61 -27.15
CA SER A 715 42.08 -63.13 -28.21
C SER A 715 40.69 -63.79 -28.07
N SER A 716 39.62 -63.61 -28.86
CA SER A 716 39.30 -63.03 -30.20
C SER A 716 37.75 -62.87 -30.27
N SER A 717 37.03 -62.35 -31.28
CA SER A 717 37.30 -61.88 -32.66
C SER A 717 36.13 -60.97 -33.16
N SER A 718 36.25 -60.47 -34.39
CA SER A 718 35.29 -59.67 -35.19
C SER A 718 33.94 -60.33 -35.56
N GLY A 719 32.93 -59.50 -35.87
CA GLY A 719 31.78 -59.85 -36.72
C GLY A 719 30.84 -58.67 -36.97
N THR A 720 30.65 -58.26 -38.22
CA THR A 720 29.70 -57.21 -38.63
C THR A 720 28.41 -57.82 -39.20
N ASP A 721 27.28 -57.11 -39.05
CA ASP A 721 26.39 -56.67 -40.16
C ASP A 721 24.98 -56.30 -39.65
N ALA A 722 24.31 -55.41 -40.37
CA ALA A 722 22.97 -54.93 -40.05
C ALA A 722 21.89 -55.82 -40.70
N ILE A 723 20.63 -55.76 -40.20
CA ILE A 723 19.39 -55.80 -41.02
C ILE A 723 18.12 -55.57 -40.16
N ALA A 724 17.22 -54.73 -40.70
CA ALA A 724 15.76 -54.60 -40.52
C ALA A 724 15.05 -54.72 -39.15
N SER A 725 14.12 -53.78 -38.93
CA SER A 725 12.97 -53.94 -38.02
C SER A 725 12.02 -55.06 -38.47
N PRO A 726 11.25 -55.62 -37.52
CA PRO A 726 9.81 -55.70 -37.71
C PRO A 726 9.03 -55.10 -36.52
N ALA A 727 7.86 -54.54 -36.80
CA ALA A 727 6.91 -54.17 -35.76
C ALA A 727 6.35 -55.44 -35.09
N SER A 728 6.63 -55.63 -33.80
CA SER A 728 6.08 -56.75 -33.03
C SER A 728 4.82 -56.30 -32.27
N SER A 729 3.73 -57.04 -32.42
CA SER A 729 2.55 -56.98 -31.57
C SER A 729 2.93 -57.09 -30.09
N THR A 730 2.63 -56.07 -29.29
CA THR A 730 2.82 -56.10 -27.84
C THR A 730 1.75 -56.96 -27.15
N GLN A 731 2.11 -58.22 -26.90
CA GLN A 731 1.51 -59.06 -25.85
C GLN A 731 2.54 -59.23 -24.73
N GLY A 732 2.12 -59.03 -23.47
CA GLY A 732 2.97 -59.27 -22.30
C GLY A 732 2.79 -58.24 -21.18
N LYS A 733 3.49 -58.48 -20.07
CA LYS A 733 3.53 -57.55 -18.93
C LYS A 733 4.63 -56.51 -19.11
N ILE A 734 4.27 -55.25 -18.92
CA ILE A 734 5.16 -54.09 -18.99
C ILE A 734 5.23 -53.49 -17.58
N ILE A 735 6.38 -53.60 -16.94
CA ILE A 735 6.66 -52.92 -15.67
C ILE A 735 7.40 -51.62 -16.00
N GLY A 736 6.83 -50.49 -15.59
CA GLY A 736 7.34 -49.18 -15.94
C GLY A 736 6.61 -48.04 -15.25
N ILE A 737 6.94 -46.80 -15.63
CA ILE A 737 6.35 -45.58 -15.07
C ILE A 737 5.44 -44.95 -16.11
N ILE A 738 4.25 -44.50 -15.68
CA ILE A 738 3.33 -43.75 -16.54
C ILE A 738 3.91 -42.34 -16.78
N MET A 739 4.30 -42.08 -18.03
CA MET A 739 4.84 -40.79 -18.48
C MET A 739 3.75 -39.81 -18.89
N SER A 740 2.64 -40.31 -19.43
CA SER A 740 1.47 -39.50 -19.79
C SER A 740 0.20 -40.34 -19.82
N ILE A 741 -0.94 -39.69 -19.61
CA ILE A 741 -2.27 -40.25 -19.76
C ILE A 741 -3.03 -39.32 -20.71
N ASP A 742 -3.46 -39.83 -21.86
CA ASP A 742 -4.34 -39.12 -22.78
C ASP A 742 -5.76 -39.71 -22.64
N THR A 743 -6.59 -39.02 -21.88
CA THR A 743 -7.98 -39.41 -21.62
C THR A 743 -8.91 -39.17 -22.82
N GLN A 744 -8.50 -38.40 -23.83
CA GLN A 744 -9.29 -38.18 -25.05
C GLN A 744 -8.98 -39.25 -26.10
N ALA A 745 -7.71 -39.61 -26.29
CA ALA A 745 -7.29 -40.71 -27.16
C ALA A 745 -7.46 -42.11 -26.52
N GLY A 746 -7.70 -42.18 -25.21
CA GLY A 746 -7.82 -43.43 -24.46
C GLY A 746 -6.51 -44.21 -24.40
N THR A 747 -5.39 -43.52 -24.15
CA THR A 747 -4.05 -44.15 -24.13
C THR A 747 -3.22 -43.72 -22.92
N ILE A 748 -2.29 -44.57 -22.53
CA ILE A 748 -1.19 -44.24 -21.60
C ILE A 748 0.15 -44.45 -22.29
N THR A 749 1.13 -43.64 -21.90
CA THR A 749 2.54 -43.89 -22.19
C THR A 749 3.20 -44.50 -20.97
N VAL A 750 3.78 -45.69 -21.10
CA VAL A 750 4.58 -46.33 -20.05
C VAL A 750 6.03 -46.44 -20.54
N ASN A 751 6.98 -45.98 -19.73
CA ASN A 751 8.41 -46.19 -20.00
C ASN A 751 8.90 -47.37 -19.15
N ASP A 752 9.44 -48.42 -19.79
CA ASP A 752 9.94 -49.59 -19.05
C ASP A 752 11.32 -49.36 -18.42
N ALA A 753 11.77 -50.32 -17.60
CA ALA A 753 13.07 -50.25 -16.91
C ALA A 753 14.30 -50.25 -17.85
N LYS A 754 14.12 -50.33 -19.19
CA LYS A 754 15.15 -50.19 -20.22
C LYS A 754 14.97 -48.91 -21.05
N LEU A 755 14.17 -47.95 -20.55
CA LEU A 755 13.83 -46.69 -21.21
C LEU A 755 13.13 -46.87 -22.57
N LYS A 756 12.48 -48.02 -22.81
CA LYS A 756 11.66 -48.22 -24.00
C LYS A 756 10.26 -47.70 -23.74
N LYS A 757 9.85 -46.72 -24.55
CA LYS A 757 8.52 -46.10 -24.53
C LYS A 757 7.49 -47.03 -25.18
N HIS A 758 6.45 -47.38 -24.42
CA HIS A 758 5.29 -48.15 -24.88
C HIS A 758 4.04 -47.26 -24.81
N VAL A 759 3.33 -47.12 -25.94
CA VAL A 759 2.02 -46.44 -25.98
C VAL A 759 0.94 -47.51 -26.03
N ILE A 760 0.05 -47.50 -25.04
CA ILE A 760 -0.89 -48.59 -24.75
C ILE A 760 -2.30 -48.00 -24.71
N LYS A 761 -3.26 -48.62 -25.42
CA LYS A 761 -4.68 -48.24 -25.30
C LYS A 761 -5.27 -48.73 -23.99
N ILE A 762 -6.18 -47.98 -23.38
CA ILE A 762 -6.77 -48.29 -22.07
C ILE A 762 -8.29 -48.12 -22.06
N ASP A 763 -8.98 -48.88 -21.21
CA ASP A 763 -10.30 -48.46 -20.68
C ASP A 763 -10.03 -47.43 -19.56
N PRO A 764 -10.60 -46.21 -19.61
CA PRO A 764 -10.45 -45.21 -18.55
C PRO A 764 -10.79 -45.70 -17.14
N LYS A 765 -11.63 -46.75 -16.99
CA LYS A 765 -11.92 -47.37 -15.69
C LYS A 765 -10.70 -48.02 -15.02
N LEU A 766 -9.68 -48.40 -15.80
CA LEU A 766 -8.42 -48.94 -15.26
C LEU A 766 -7.51 -47.86 -14.66
N LEU A 767 -7.88 -46.58 -14.73
CA LEU A 767 -7.12 -45.47 -14.14
C LEU A 767 -7.51 -45.11 -12.70
N GLU A 768 -8.44 -45.84 -12.07
CA GLU A 768 -8.91 -45.48 -10.73
C GLU A 768 -7.78 -45.62 -9.68
N GLY A 769 -7.38 -44.50 -9.07
CA GLY A 769 -6.20 -44.42 -8.20
C GLY A 769 -4.84 -44.37 -8.94
N ILE A 770 -4.84 -44.25 -10.27
CA ILE A 770 -3.65 -44.30 -11.10
C ILE A 770 -3.37 -42.96 -11.78
N SER A 771 -2.24 -42.34 -11.45
CA SER A 771 -1.76 -41.08 -11.98
C SER A 771 -0.50 -41.26 -12.84
N ILE A 772 -0.14 -40.19 -13.56
CA ILE A 772 1.23 -39.99 -14.07
C ILE A 772 2.23 -40.13 -12.89
N CYS A 773 3.44 -40.60 -13.18
CA CYS A 773 4.49 -40.94 -12.21
C CYS A 773 4.22 -42.17 -11.31
N ASN A 774 3.07 -42.83 -11.37
CA ASN A 774 2.92 -44.13 -10.72
C ASN A 774 3.79 -45.18 -11.44
N LYS A 775 4.56 -45.95 -10.67
CA LYS A 775 5.13 -47.22 -11.11
C LYS A 775 3.99 -48.25 -11.21
N VAL A 776 3.90 -48.92 -12.34
CA VAL A 776 2.80 -49.83 -12.66
C VAL A 776 3.31 -51.10 -13.34
N GLU A 777 2.60 -52.20 -13.09
CA GLU A 777 2.57 -53.36 -13.97
C GLU A 777 1.33 -53.23 -14.86
N VAL A 778 1.54 -53.17 -16.18
CA VAL A 778 0.48 -53.16 -17.19
C VAL A 778 0.50 -54.47 -17.94
N GLU A 779 -0.61 -55.19 -17.91
CA GLU A 779 -0.78 -56.40 -18.71
C GLU A 779 -1.41 -56.05 -20.05
N VAL A 780 -0.63 -56.17 -21.13
CA VAL A 780 -1.05 -55.76 -22.48
C VAL A 780 -1.41 -56.97 -23.33
N GLU A 781 -2.59 -56.93 -23.93
CA GLU A 781 -3.04 -57.89 -24.92
C GLU A 781 -3.50 -57.15 -26.18
N ASN A 782 -2.91 -57.47 -27.34
CA ASN A 782 -3.22 -56.83 -28.62
C ASN A 782 -3.10 -55.29 -28.61
N GLY A 783 -2.14 -54.74 -27.84
CA GLY A 783 -1.92 -53.30 -27.70
C GLY A 783 -2.91 -52.57 -26.78
N VAL A 784 -3.79 -53.30 -26.08
CA VAL A 784 -4.75 -52.76 -25.09
C VAL A 784 -4.40 -53.29 -23.70
N ALA A 785 -4.40 -52.42 -22.68
CA ALA A 785 -4.24 -52.83 -21.29
C ALA A 785 -5.47 -53.62 -20.82
N LYS A 786 -5.23 -54.81 -20.26
CA LYS A 786 -6.24 -55.66 -19.61
C LYS A 786 -6.29 -55.42 -18.10
N SER A 787 -5.15 -55.12 -17.50
CA SER A 787 -5.04 -54.71 -16.11
C SER A 787 -3.93 -53.66 -15.96
N ILE A 788 -4.10 -52.76 -15.00
CA ILE A 788 -3.06 -51.82 -14.55
C ILE A 788 -3.00 -51.95 -13.04
N LYS A 789 -1.85 -52.37 -12.51
CA LYS A 789 -1.62 -52.50 -11.07
C LYS A 789 -0.53 -51.53 -10.65
N LYS A 790 -0.84 -50.61 -9.73
CA LYS A 790 0.17 -49.80 -9.04
C LYS A 790 1.09 -50.71 -8.22
N LEU A 791 2.41 -50.53 -8.37
CA LEU A 791 3.45 -51.23 -7.64
C LEU A 791 3.98 -50.39 -6.47
#